data_AF-A0A9P9YR06-F1
#
_entry.id   AF-A0A9P9YR06-F1
#
_cell.length_a   1.000
_cell.length_b   1.000
_cell.length_c   1.000
_cell.angle_alpha   90.00
_cell.angle_beta   90.00
_cell.angle_gamma   90.00
#
_symmetry.space_group_name_H-M   'P 1'
#
loop_
_entity.id
_entity.type
_entity.pdbx_description
1 polymer ?
#
loop_
_entity_poly.entity_id
_entity_poly.type
_entity_poly.pdbx_seq_one_letter_code
_entity_poly.pdbx_strand_id
1 'polypeptide(L)'
;MEENPTHTEEIQFAKNLIGKQGTPAFNEFLDFLIETKSLKVLKEKGIKTASMSSILDKSYNNANKAFNDLYNLWLDEHGNKTRYLTTLEKEGINLSNMSSILSGSGLNSAKSFKELFKLWFDEQGNKTQYLKTLEEEGINLPNMSSILSKAGQNAAKAFKDLYHLWFDEQGNKTQYLNTLEKEGINLPNMSSILNGAGLNAVKAFKDLYDLWFDHQGNKTRYLKTLEKEGINLSNVSGILSRAKTNAAKSFKDLYNIWFDEQGNKTKYLKTLEKQGINLRNVSSILGGAGSNAAKAFKALYELWFDERGKKTQQLRTLEEKGIHLPNVSSILHRAGTNAAKAFKDLYDLWFDGQGNQTKCLKTLEKEGISLANISDILHGAGFNAAKAFKELYDLLFDNQANRTQFLKTLEKEEINLATISSILSGSGSNAAKAFKDLYNLWFDSEGKKAKYLKSLGEEGINLSNMSSILSKSGSNAPKAFKNLYGIWFDERGTKTLQLKALENEGVNIASVSSILHGGGLNAPKAFKELCDLWFDEDGKKTQYLKTLEKEGVNLTNMSSILSGAGVHAPKSFKDLYNAFINEQGKKTPHLKHFLKGKGEENFSMHNLSGILSGSGAKAVDAFEEFHNACFNSEGRRTKILDDFYNIGFRPSNLSSILCRGGIRASSILKSFYSVCFNEEGGKSTILQDFYNIGFKPVDLCSLLSGTAGGIERLHEFCFVEESKVYLNHFLDDIEGFTLNNLCNILHGAEDNACSALKDFHNICYDNNGNKTIFLDDFYNSNFSSSDLAGILSMTGNNASSILRSFHESCFNNERYLNHFIAKEKIFKPKDLSKILYGAGTNVCPTFEKLHGLCFDEVGYKTKYLKSLIKDYPSTEIINILYQKLR
;
A
#
# COMPACT_ATOMS: atom_id res chain seq x y z
N MET A 1 15.35 -53.05 9.92
CA MET A 1 14.28 -52.63 8.99
C MET A 1 14.48 -51.16 8.76
N GLU A 2 15.18 -50.82 7.68
CA GLU A 2 15.46 -49.44 7.26
C GLU A 2 14.20 -48.86 6.59
N GLU A 3 13.72 -47.71 7.07
CA GLU A 3 12.68 -46.93 6.40
C GLU A 3 13.28 -46.24 5.17
N ASN A 4 12.84 -46.64 3.98
CA ASN A 4 13.16 -45.97 2.72
C ASN A 4 12.38 -44.63 2.65
N PRO A 5 13.02 -43.46 2.48
CA PRO A 5 12.37 -42.14 2.55
C PRO A 5 11.59 -41.73 1.28
N THR A 6 11.25 -42.66 0.38
CA THR A 6 10.81 -42.35 -0.99
C THR A 6 9.30 -42.20 -1.22
N HIS A 7 8.43 -42.47 -0.23
CA HIS A 7 6.96 -42.53 -0.44
C HIS A 7 6.11 -41.79 0.63
N THR A 8 6.67 -40.77 1.29
CA THR A 8 6.00 -40.05 2.40
C THR A 8 4.64 -39.46 2.03
N GLU A 9 4.46 -39.03 0.78
CA GLU A 9 3.20 -38.43 0.33
C GLU A 9 2.10 -39.47 0.07
N GLU A 10 2.42 -40.57 -0.61
CA GLU A 10 1.51 -41.70 -0.84
C GLU A 10 1.06 -42.29 0.50
N ILE A 11 1.99 -42.46 1.45
CA ILE A 11 1.71 -42.91 2.82
C ILE A 11 0.73 -41.95 3.49
N GLN A 12 0.97 -40.64 3.43
CA GLN A 12 0.09 -39.65 4.05
C GLN A 12 -1.29 -39.60 3.37
N PHE A 13 -1.35 -39.74 2.05
CA PHE A 13 -2.60 -39.77 1.30
C PHE A 13 -3.45 -41.00 1.63
N ALA A 14 -2.83 -42.20 1.62
CA ALA A 14 -3.48 -43.44 2.04
C ALA A 14 -3.96 -43.36 3.49
N LYS A 15 -3.16 -42.77 4.38
CA LYS A 15 -3.49 -42.57 5.79
C LYS A 15 -4.71 -41.67 5.97
N ASN A 16 -4.85 -40.63 5.15
CA ASN A 16 -6.01 -39.74 5.19
C ASN A 16 -7.32 -40.45 4.78
N LEU A 17 -7.27 -41.47 3.92
CA LEU A 17 -8.48 -42.13 3.40
C LEU A 17 -8.87 -43.39 4.18
N ILE A 18 -7.88 -44.19 4.58
CA ILE A 18 -8.07 -45.50 5.21
C ILE A 18 -7.84 -45.43 6.74
N GLY A 19 -7.01 -44.49 7.20
CA GLY A 19 -6.71 -44.30 8.61
C GLY A 19 -5.48 -45.11 9.06
N LYS A 20 -5.69 -46.23 9.74
CA LYS A 20 -4.61 -46.95 10.46
C LYS A 20 -3.63 -47.63 9.49
N GLN A 21 -2.37 -47.19 9.56
CA GLN A 21 -1.24 -47.80 8.84
C GLN A 21 -1.03 -49.26 9.24
N GLY A 22 -0.62 -50.10 8.29
CA GLY A 22 -0.35 -51.53 8.51
C GLY A 22 -1.58 -52.43 8.49
N THR A 23 -2.76 -51.90 8.16
CA THR A 23 -3.93 -52.73 7.83
C THR A 23 -3.81 -53.28 6.41
N PRO A 24 -4.39 -54.47 6.10
CA PRO A 24 -4.34 -55.02 4.74
C PRO A 24 -4.84 -54.04 3.68
N ALA A 25 -5.98 -53.39 3.93
CA ALA A 25 -6.55 -52.38 3.03
C ALA A 25 -5.64 -51.15 2.84
N PHE A 26 -4.93 -50.71 3.89
CA PHE A 26 -3.97 -49.62 3.79
C PHE A 26 -2.79 -50.00 2.90
N ASN A 27 -2.20 -51.18 3.13
CA ASN A 27 -1.04 -51.63 2.36
C ASN A 27 -1.43 -51.85 0.90
N GLU A 28 -2.54 -52.53 0.63
CA GLU A 28 -3.05 -52.77 -0.72
C GLU A 28 -3.28 -51.45 -1.50
N PHE A 29 -3.88 -50.46 -0.85
CA PHE A 29 -4.10 -49.16 -1.50
C PHE A 29 -2.80 -48.35 -1.65
N LEU A 30 -1.87 -48.44 -0.70
CA LEU A 30 -0.58 -47.78 -0.78
C LEU A 30 0.26 -48.36 -1.93
N ASP A 31 0.33 -49.69 -2.02
CA ASP A 31 1.03 -50.41 -3.10
C ASP A 31 0.44 -50.00 -4.46
N PHE A 32 -0.89 -49.97 -4.56
CA PHE A 32 -1.59 -49.47 -5.75
C PHE A 32 -1.17 -48.03 -6.13
N LEU A 33 -1.12 -47.09 -5.18
CA LEU A 33 -0.73 -45.70 -5.45
C LEU A 33 0.73 -45.59 -5.92
N ILE A 34 1.62 -46.40 -5.35
CA ILE A 34 3.05 -46.44 -5.70
C ILE A 34 3.24 -47.03 -7.10
N GLU A 35 2.62 -48.17 -7.38
CA GLU A 35 2.73 -48.87 -8.67
C GLU A 35 2.19 -48.03 -9.82
N THR A 36 1.01 -47.43 -9.64
CA THR A 36 0.36 -46.63 -10.68
C THR A 36 0.93 -45.21 -10.81
N LYS A 37 1.70 -44.75 -9.83
CA LYS A 37 2.19 -43.36 -9.73
C LYS A 37 1.07 -42.31 -9.85
N SER A 38 -0.15 -42.66 -9.44
CA SER A 38 -1.36 -41.86 -9.68
C SER A 38 -1.28 -40.45 -9.07
N LEU A 39 -0.68 -40.28 -7.88
CA LEU A 39 -0.53 -38.96 -7.26
C LEU A 39 0.43 -38.04 -8.03
N LYS A 40 1.45 -38.61 -8.66
CA LYS A 40 2.37 -37.87 -9.52
C LYS A 40 1.65 -37.32 -10.74
N VAL A 41 0.82 -38.15 -11.39
CA VAL A 41 0.00 -37.73 -12.55
C VAL A 41 -0.95 -36.59 -12.17
N LEU A 42 -1.65 -36.69 -11.03
CA LEU A 42 -2.51 -35.60 -10.55
C LEU A 42 -1.75 -34.28 -10.43
N LYS A 43 -0.53 -34.29 -9.87
CA LYS A 43 0.32 -33.10 -9.70
C LYS A 43 0.80 -32.53 -11.03
N GLU A 44 1.27 -33.38 -11.93
CA GLU A 44 1.72 -32.97 -13.28
C GLU A 44 0.57 -32.30 -14.05
N LYS A 45 -0.67 -32.72 -13.83
CA LYS A 45 -1.87 -32.08 -14.40
C LYS A 45 -2.40 -30.90 -13.58
N GLY A 46 -1.73 -30.49 -12.51
CA GLY A 46 -2.10 -29.35 -11.67
C GLY A 46 -3.29 -29.60 -10.73
N ILE A 47 -3.68 -30.86 -10.51
CA ILE A 47 -4.78 -31.25 -9.62
C ILE A 47 -4.24 -31.40 -8.20
N LYS A 48 -4.84 -30.68 -7.25
CA LYS A 48 -4.47 -30.79 -5.83
C LYS A 48 -4.98 -32.10 -5.26
N THR A 49 -4.07 -32.94 -4.76
CA THR A 49 -4.41 -34.21 -4.08
C THR A 49 -5.37 -33.99 -2.90
N ALA A 50 -5.26 -32.86 -2.19
CA ALA A 50 -6.19 -32.48 -1.11
C ALA A 50 -7.65 -32.37 -1.57
N SER A 51 -7.91 -31.92 -2.81
CA SER A 51 -9.27 -31.84 -3.36
C SER A 51 -9.88 -33.23 -3.52
N MET A 52 -9.13 -34.17 -4.09
CA MET A 52 -9.56 -35.56 -4.22
C MET A 52 -9.73 -36.22 -2.85
N SER A 53 -8.74 -36.08 -1.97
CA SER A 53 -8.77 -36.66 -0.63
C SER A 53 -9.98 -36.19 0.18
N SER A 54 -10.35 -34.91 0.08
CA SER A 54 -11.55 -34.36 0.72
C SER A 54 -12.85 -34.99 0.22
N ILE A 55 -12.99 -35.26 -1.08
CA ILE A 55 -14.18 -35.92 -1.64
C ILE A 55 -14.25 -37.38 -1.19
N LEU A 56 -13.10 -38.06 -1.21
CA LEU A 56 -12.94 -39.47 -0.84
C LEU A 56 -12.95 -39.71 0.68
N ASP A 57 -12.98 -38.65 1.50
CA ASP A 57 -13.13 -38.77 2.94
C ASP A 57 -14.34 -39.67 3.27
N LYS A 58 -14.17 -40.54 4.27
CA LYS A 58 -15.11 -41.62 4.65
C LYS A 58 -15.27 -42.77 3.65
N SER A 59 -14.34 -42.96 2.72
CA SER A 59 -14.29 -44.16 1.86
C SER A 59 -13.80 -45.41 2.61
N TYR A 60 -12.91 -45.25 3.60
CA TYR A 60 -12.38 -46.32 4.47
C TYR A 60 -11.93 -47.55 3.65
N ASN A 61 -12.48 -48.73 3.92
CA ASN A 61 -12.13 -49.98 3.23
C ASN A 61 -12.47 -49.97 1.72
N ASN A 62 -13.26 -49.01 1.24
CA ASN A 62 -13.57 -48.85 -0.18
C ASN A 62 -12.72 -47.76 -0.86
N ALA A 63 -11.66 -47.27 -0.22
CA ALA A 63 -10.82 -46.19 -0.75
C ALA A 63 -10.25 -46.51 -2.13
N ASN A 64 -9.80 -47.74 -2.38
CA ASN A 64 -9.25 -48.14 -3.68
C ASN A 64 -10.30 -47.98 -4.80
N LYS A 65 -11.49 -48.57 -4.62
CA LYS A 65 -12.60 -48.43 -5.57
C LYS A 65 -13.02 -46.97 -5.77
N ALA A 66 -13.24 -46.24 -4.68
CA ALA A 66 -13.69 -44.85 -4.72
C ALA A 66 -12.66 -43.92 -5.39
N PHE A 67 -11.37 -44.18 -5.15
CA PHE A 67 -10.27 -43.49 -5.80
C PHE A 67 -10.27 -43.78 -7.29
N ASN A 68 -10.32 -45.05 -7.71
CA ASN A 68 -10.32 -45.42 -9.13
C ASN A 68 -11.51 -44.84 -9.88
N ASP A 69 -12.71 -44.92 -9.31
CA ASP A 69 -13.92 -44.39 -9.93
C ASP A 69 -13.83 -42.86 -10.15
N LEU A 70 -13.27 -42.12 -9.18
CA LEU A 70 -13.08 -40.67 -9.30
C LEU A 70 -11.88 -40.29 -10.17
N TYR A 71 -10.79 -41.05 -10.09
CA TYR A 71 -9.58 -40.87 -10.89
C TYR A 71 -9.90 -41.05 -12.37
N ASN A 72 -10.56 -42.15 -12.74
CA ASN A 72 -11.00 -42.43 -14.11
C ASN A 72 -12.10 -41.49 -14.59
N LEU A 73 -12.77 -40.78 -13.67
CA LEU A 73 -13.69 -39.71 -14.03
C LEU A 73 -12.94 -38.43 -14.41
N TRP A 74 -11.82 -38.14 -13.75
CA TRP A 74 -11.04 -36.92 -13.93
C TRP A 74 -9.97 -37.04 -15.01
N LEU A 75 -9.39 -38.23 -15.16
CA LEU A 75 -8.32 -38.54 -16.08
C LEU A 75 -8.69 -39.75 -16.95
N ASP A 76 -8.33 -39.71 -18.23
CA ASP A 76 -8.48 -40.85 -19.14
C ASP A 76 -7.36 -41.89 -18.94
N GLU A 77 -7.38 -42.98 -19.72
CA GLU A 77 -6.38 -44.06 -19.66
C GLU A 77 -4.95 -43.60 -19.98
N HIS A 78 -4.80 -42.44 -20.65
CA HIS A 78 -3.50 -41.82 -20.94
C HIS A 78 -3.11 -40.76 -19.89
N GLY A 79 -3.90 -40.59 -18.84
CA GLY A 79 -3.69 -39.60 -17.79
C GLY A 79 -4.02 -38.18 -18.20
N ASN A 80 -4.74 -37.95 -19.30
CA ASN A 80 -5.18 -36.62 -19.73
C ASN A 80 -6.49 -36.24 -19.06
N LYS A 81 -6.69 -34.93 -18.82
CA LYS A 81 -7.92 -34.41 -18.23
C LYS A 81 -9.12 -34.76 -19.11
N THR A 82 -10.10 -35.42 -18.52
CA THR A 82 -11.37 -35.69 -19.20
C THR A 82 -12.17 -34.41 -19.39
N ARG A 83 -13.28 -34.50 -20.15
CA ARG A 83 -14.22 -33.39 -20.36
C ARG A 83 -14.67 -32.71 -19.06
N TYR A 84 -14.74 -33.44 -17.94
CA TYR A 84 -15.19 -32.88 -16.67
C TYR A 84 -14.25 -31.80 -16.14
N LEU A 85 -12.94 -32.06 -16.15
CA LEU A 85 -11.96 -31.10 -15.66
C LEU A 85 -11.68 -30.01 -16.68
N THR A 86 -11.64 -30.34 -17.98
CA THR A 86 -11.39 -29.33 -19.02
C THR A 86 -12.55 -28.34 -19.14
N THR A 87 -13.81 -28.76 -18.95
CA THR A 87 -14.96 -27.85 -18.88
C THR A 87 -14.86 -26.91 -17.68
N LEU A 88 -14.53 -27.41 -16.48
CA LEU A 88 -14.35 -26.54 -15.30
C LEU A 88 -13.27 -25.48 -15.53
N GLU A 89 -12.13 -25.87 -16.13
CA GLU A 89 -11.02 -24.96 -16.42
C GLU A 89 -11.38 -23.91 -17.48
N LYS A 90 -12.03 -24.35 -18.58
CA LYS A 90 -12.50 -23.47 -19.65
C LYS A 90 -13.47 -22.41 -19.12
N GLU A 91 -14.38 -22.81 -18.24
CA GLU A 91 -15.40 -21.93 -17.66
C GLU A 91 -14.90 -21.17 -16.43
N GLY A 92 -13.61 -21.29 -16.08
CA GLY A 92 -12.99 -20.57 -14.96
C GLY A 92 -13.46 -21.03 -13.57
N ILE A 93 -14.11 -22.19 -13.46
CA ILE A 93 -14.58 -22.73 -12.19
C ILE A 93 -13.48 -23.53 -11.50
N ASN A 94 -13.08 -23.08 -10.31
CA ASN A 94 -12.08 -23.78 -9.53
C ASN A 94 -12.63 -25.12 -9.00
N LEU A 95 -11.96 -26.24 -9.32
CA LEU A 95 -12.29 -27.58 -8.84
C LEU A 95 -12.51 -27.64 -7.31
N SER A 96 -11.77 -26.85 -6.53
CA SER A 96 -11.92 -26.79 -5.07
C SER A 96 -13.30 -26.35 -4.60
N ASN A 97 -14.04 -25.55 -5.38
CA ASN A 97 -15.42 -25.18 -5.06
C ASN A 97 -16.32 -26.42 -5.10
N MET A 98 -16.22 -27.21 -6.17
CA MET A 98 -16.95 -28.47 -6.31
C MET A 98 -16.53 -29.49 -5.25
N SER A 99 -15.22 -29.66 -5.05
CA SER A 99 -14.67 -30.58 -4.04
C SER A 99 -15.08 -30.21 -2.61
N SER A 100 -15.30 -28.93 -2.32
CA SER A 100 -15.80 -28.48 -1.02
C SER A 100 -17.23 -28.96 -0.77
N ILE A 101 -18.12 -28.83 -1.76
CA ILE A 101 -19.51 -29.32 -1.65
C ILE A 101 -19.53 -30.84 -1.51
N LEU A 102 -18.75 -31.53 -2.35
CA LEU A 102 -18.65 -32.99 -2.40
C LEU A 102 -17.82 -33.60 -1.25
N SER A 103 -17.26 -32.80 -0.36
CA SER A 103 -16.43 -33.29 0.75
C SER A 103 -17.18 -34.32 1.60
N GLY A 104 -16.56 -35.48 1.81
CA GLY A 104 -17.17 -36.61 2.53
C GLY A 104 -18.17 -37.43 1.71
N SER A 105 -18.07 -37.44 0.37
CA SER A 105 -18.87 -38.33 -0.50
C SER A 105 -18.42 -39.79 -0.42
N GLY A 106 -17.16 -40.04 -0.07
CA GLY A 106 -16.60 -41.37 0.14
C GLY A 106 -16.78 -42.27 -1.09
N LEU A 107 -17.38 -43.44 -0.90
CA LEU A 107 -17.67 -44.43 -1.95
C LEU A 107 -18.54 -43.86 -3.10
N ASN A 108 -19.35 -42.84 -2.83
CA ASN A 108 -20.24 -42.22 -3.82
C ASN A 108 -19.59 -41.03 -4.54
N SER A 109 -18.27 -40.84 -4.41
CA SER A 109 -17.51 -39.70 -4.96
C SER A 109 -17.78 -39.45 -6.44
N ALA A 110 -17.56 -40.44 -7.30
CA ALA A 110 -17.70 -40.32 -8.75
C ALA A 110 -19.16 -40.06 -9.17
N LYS A 111 -20.12 -40.74 -8.52
CA LYS A 111 -21.56 -40.54 -8.76
C LYS A 111 -21.97 -39.11 -8.40
N SER A 112 -21.62 -38.66 -7.19
CA SER A 112 -21.99 -37.34 -6.67
C SER A 112 -21.33 -36.22 -7.49
N PHE A 113 -20.09 -36.43 -7.95
CA PHE A 113 -19.41 -35.53 -8.86
C PHE A 113 -20.18 -35.40 -10.18
N LYS A 114 -20.54 -36.52 -10.81
CA LYS A 114 -21.33 -36.51 -12.06
C LYS A 114 -22.67 -35.80 -11.89
N GLU A 115 -23.39 -36.07 -10.81
CA GLU A 115 -24.69 -35.46 -10.55
C GLU A 115 -24.59 -33.95 -10.34
N LEU A 116 -23.63 -33.47 -9.55
CA LEU A 116 -23.41 -32.03 -9.38
C LEU A 116 -22.92 -31.38 -10.68
N PHE A 117 -22.04 -32.04 -11.44
CA PHE A 117 -21.59 -31.56 -12.73
C PHE A 117 -22.75 -31.39 -13.72
N LYS A 118 -23.68 -32.34 -13.78
CA LYS A 118 -24.89 -32.26 -14.62
C LYS A 118 -25.84 -31.13 -14.23
N LEU A 119 -25.80 -30.67 -12.98
CA LEU A 119 -26.53 -29.45 -12.60
C LEU A 119 -25.84 -28.20 -13.08
N TRP A 120 -24.51 -28.20 -13.21
CA TRP A 120 -23.72 -27.04 -13.63
C TRP A 120 -23.59 -26.94 -15.15
N PHE A 121 -23.49 -28.07 -15.83
CA PHE A 121 -23.23 -28.14 -17.27
C PHE A 121 -24.16 -29.13 -17.97
N ASP A 122 -24.54 -28.79 -19.20
CA ASP A 122 -25.23 -29.70 -20.12
C ASP A 122 -24.27 -30.75 -20.73
N GLU A 123 -24.79 -31.61 -21.61
CA GLU A 123 -23.99 -32.68 -22.23
C GLU A 123 -22.87 -32.15 -23.15
N GLN A 124 -23.03 -30.94 -23.69
CA GLN A 124 -22.07 -30.24 -24.53
C GLN A 124 -21.03 -29.45 -23.70
N GLY A 125 -21.22 -29.37 -22.38
CA GLY A 125 -20.35 -28.64 -21.46
C GLY A 125 -20.67 -27.14 -21.35
N ASN A 126 -21.83 -26.69 -21.82
CA ASN A 126 -22.28 -25.31 -21.60
C ASN A 126 -22.93 -25.18 -20.22
N LYS A 127 -22.80 -24.00 -19.60
CA LYS A 127 -23.49 -23.68 -18.34
C LYS A 127 -25.00 -23.88 -18.47
N THR A 128 -25.59 -24.61 -17.53
CA THR A 128 -27.04 -24.72 -17.39
C THR A 128 -27.64 -23.40 -16.89
N GLN A 129 -28.97 -23.31 -16.84
CA GLN A 129 -29.68 -22.18 -16.24
C GLN A 129 -29.20 -21.89 -14.80
N TYR A 130 -28.89 -22.91 -14.01
CA TYR A 130 -28.44 -22.73 -12.63
C TYR A 130 -27.20 -21.84 -12.51
N LEU A 131 -26.16 -22.08 -13.33
CA LEU A 131 -24.94 -21.26 -13.28
C LEU A 131 -25.12 -19.92 -13.99
N LYS A 132 -25.86 -19.89 -15.10
CA LYS A 132 -26.17 -18.64 -15.82
C LYS A 132 -26.86 -17.63 -14.93
N THR A 133 -27.93 -18.04 -14.24
CA THR A 133 -28.68 -17.17 -13.32
C THR A 133 -27.80 -16.68 -12.16
N LEU A 134 -26.92 -17.52 -11.60
CA LEU A 134 -25.99 -17.06 -10.56
C LEU A 134 -25.03 -15.98 -11.08
N GLU A 135 -24.52 -16.11 -12.31
CA GLU A 135 -23.62 -15.14 -12.92
C GLU A 135 -24.33 -13.83 -13.29
N GLU A 136 -25.50 -13.93 -13.91
CA GLU A 136 -26.34 -12.80 -14.31
C GLU A 136 -26.76 -11.95 -13.10
N GLU A 137 -27.11 -12.60 -11.99
CA GLU A 137 -27.51 -11.95 -10.75
C GLU A 137 -26.33 -11.61 -9.82
N GLY A 138 -25.09 -11.77 -10.31
CA GLY A 138 -23.88 -11.43 -9.57
C GLY A 138 -23.63 -12.27 -8.30
N ILE A 139 -24.26 -13.43 -8.16
CA ILE A 139 -24.06 -14.34 -7.05
C ILE A 139 -22.79 -15.18 -7.26
N ASN A 140 -21.83 -14.95 -6.38
CA ASN A 140 -20.55 -15.63 -6.41
C ASN A 140 -20.68 -17.13 -6.04
N LEU A 141 -20.43 -18.04 -6.99
CA LEU A 141 -20.49 -19.51 -6.82
C LEU A 141 -19.68 -20.02 -5.62
N PRO A 142 -18.45 -19.54 -5.35
CA PRO A 142 -17.73 -19.78 -4.10
C PRO A 142 -18.54 -19.55 -2.81
N ASN A 143 -19.39 -18.51 -2.73
CA ASN A 143 -20.22 -18.27 -1.55
C ASN A 143 -21.25 -19.39 -1.36
N MET A 144 -21.94 -19.78 -2.44
CA MET A 144 -22.88 -20.91 -2.40
C MET A 144 -22.15 -22.22 -2.05
N SER A 145 -21.01 -22.47 -2.70
CA SER A 145 -20.16 -23.64 -2.46
C SER A 145 -19.66 -23.72 -1.02
N SER A 146 -19.41 -22.56 -0.40
CA SER A 146 -19.01 -22.47 1.01
C SER A 146 -20.17 -22.77 1.96
N ILE A 147 -21.39 -22.32 1.68
CA ILE A 147 -22.58 -22.70 2.47
C ILE A 147 -22.80 -24.21 2.38
N LEU A 148 -22.74 -24.75 1.18
CA LEU A 148 -22.99 -26.16 0.87
C LEU A 148 -21.79 -27.08 1.17
N SER A 149 -20.70 -26.55 1.72
CA SER A 149 -19.51 -27.34 2.04
C SER A 149 -19.87 -28.53 2.93
N LYS A 150 -19.34 -29.71 2.59
CA LYS A 150 -19.63 -31.00 3.24
C LYS A 150 -21.07 -31.50 3.07
N ALA A 151 -21.76 -31.13 2.00
CA ALA A 151 -23.01 -31.81 1.59
C ALA A 151 -22.76 -33.27 1.16
N GLY A 152 -21.56 -33.59 0.70
CA GLY A 152 -21.10 -34.94 0.40
C GLY A 152 -21.94 -35.58 -0.71
N GLN A 153 -22.41 -36.80 -0.47
CA GLN A 153 -23.23 -37.54 -1.45
C GLN A 153 -24.56 -36.86 -1.82
N ASN A 154 -25.00 -35.87 -1.04
CA ASN A 154 -26.22 -35.11 -1.31
C ASN A 154 -25.92 -33.75 -1.96
N ALA A 155 -24.71 -33.55 -2.50
CA ALA A 155 -24.26 -32.28 -3.08
C ALA A 155 -25.23 -31.71 -4.13
N ALA A 156 -25.65 -32.54 -5.09
CA ALA A 156 -26.55 -32.11 -6.15
C ALA A 156 -27.92 -31.67 -5.60
N LYS A 157 -28.49 -32.46 -4.68
CA LYS A 157 -29.75 -32.13 -3.99
C LYS A 157 -29.61 -30.82 -3.20
N ALA A 158 -28.57 -30.68 -2.38
CA ALA A 158 -28.37 -29.50 -1.56
C ALA A 158 -28.15 -28.22 -2.40
N PHE A 159 -27.43 -28.34 -3.52
CA PHE A 159 -27.27 -27.25 -4.48
C PHE A 159 -28.60 -26.84 -5.09
N LYS A 160 -29.36 -27.81 -5.61
CA LYS A 160 -30.67 -27.56 -6.22
C LYS A 160 -31.67 -26.97 -5.22
N ASP A 161 -31.73 -27.51 -4.01
CA ASP A 161 -32.64 -27.02 -2.95
C ASP A 161 -32.29 -25.58 -2.54
N LEU A 162 -31.00 -25.23 -2.41
CA LEU A 162 -30.58 -23.86 -2.09
C LEU A 162 -30.81 -22.91 -3.26
N TYR A 163 -30.58 -23.36 -4.49
CA TYR A 163 -30.93 -22.58 -5.67
C TYR A 163 -32.42 -22.26 -5.71
N HIS A 164 -33.30 -23.24 -5.51
CA HIS A 164 -34.75 -23.02 -5.51
C HIS A 164 -35.27 -22.24 -4.30
N LEU A 165 -34.44 -22.06 -3.27
CA LEU A 165 -34.72 -21.11 -2.20
C LEU A 165 -34.49 -19.67 -2.68
N TRP A 166 -33.46 -19.46 -3.49
CA TRP A 166 -33.02 -18.14 -3.96
C TRP A 166 -33.71 -17.70 -5.24
N PHE A 167 -34.04 -18.65 -6.11
CA PHE A 167 -34.63 -18.43 -7.42
C PHE A 167 -35.84 -19.33 -7.67
N ASP A 168 -36.82 -18.84 -8.42
CA ASP A 168 -37.90 -19.66 -8.96
C ASP A 168 -37.44 -20.53 -10.15
N GLU A 169 -38.36 -21.27 -10.77
CA GLU A 169 -38.05 -22.13 -11.92
C GLU A 169 -37.65 -21.33 -13.18
N GLN A 170 -38.11 -20.08 -13.29
CA GLN A 170 -37.76 -19.17 -14.37
C GLN A 170 -36.41 -18.48 -14.14
N GLY A 171 -35.85 -18.56 -12.93
CA GLY A 171 -34.60 -17.92 -12.55
C GLY A 171 -34.77 -16.53 -11.93
N ASN A 172 -36.00 -16.12 -11.61
CA ASN A 172 -36.22 -14.85 -10.91
C ASN A 172 -35.93 -15.01 -9.42
N LYS A 173 -35.37 -13.97 -8.80
CA LYS A 173 -35.17 -13.91 -7.35
C LYS A 173 -36.48 -14.14 -6.60
N THR A 174 -36.44 -15.04 -5.62
CA THR A 174 -37.55 -15.22 -4.68
C THR A 174 -37.60 -14.06 -3.68
N GLN A 175 -38.65 -14.03 -2.85
CA GLN A 175 -38.79 -13.06 -1.76
C GLN A 175 -37.56 -12.96 -0.85
N TYR A 176 -36.79 -14.05 -0.69
CA TYR A 176 -35.64 -14.10 0.19
C TYR A 176 -34.52 -13.18 -0.31
N LEU A 177 -34.14 -13.28 -1.58
CA LEU A 177 -33.09 -12.42 -2.15
C LEU A 177 -33.58 -10.99 -2.38
N ASN A 178 -34.82 -10.82 -2.86
CA ASN A 178 -35.41 -9.49 -3.05
C ASN A 178 -35.44 -8.69 -1.74
N THR A 179 -35.76 -9.33 -0.62
CA THR A 179 -35.77 -8.67 0.69
C THR A 179 -34.36 -8.30 1.14
N LEU A 180 -33.37 -9.18 0.98
CA LEU A 180 -31.99 -8.86 1.32
C LEU A 180 -31.46 -7.65 0.53
N GLU A 181 -31.74 -7.59 -0.77
CA GLU A 181 -31.34 -6.47 -1.63
C GLU A 181 -32.05 -5.17 -1.27
N LYS A 182 -33.39 -5.22 -1.14
CA LYS A 182 -34.21 -4.06 -0.74
C LYS A 182 -33.75 -3.46 0.58
N GLU A 183 -33.40 -4.31 1.54
CA GLU A 183 -33.00 -3.89 2.89
C GLU A 183 -31.49 -3.62 3.02
N GLY A 184 -30.73 -3.70 1.92
CA GLY A 184 -29.30 -3.41 1.87
C GLY A 184 -28.41 -4.44 2.57
N ILE A 185 -28.91 -5.66 2.79
CA ILE A 185 -28.17 -6.75 3.44
C ILE A 185 -27.38 -7.54 2.41
N ASN A 186 -26.05 -7.47 2.52
CA ASN A 186 -25.15 -8.17 1.60
C ASN A 186 -25.18 -9.69 1.80
N LEU A 187 -25.52 -10.47 0.77
CA LEU A 187 -25.61 -11.94 0.82
C LEU A 187 -24.33 -12.61 1.39
N PRO A 188 -23.11 -12.22 1.01
CA PRO A 188 -21.86 -12.63 1.66
C PRO A 188 -21.85 -12.58 3.19
N ASN A 189 -22.50 -11.61 3.82
CA ASN A 189 -22.59 -11.54 5.29
C ASN A 189 -23.37 -12.73 5.85
N MET A 190 -24.46 -13.12 5.19
CA MET A 190 -25.24 -14.31 5.55
C MET A 190 -24.47 -15.59 5.20
N SER A 191 -23.88 -15.66 3.99
CA SER A 191 -23.09 -16.82 3.55
C SER A 191 -21.92 -17.12 4.48
N SER A 192 -21.25 -16.09 5.03
CA SER A 192 -20.17 -16.26 6.01
C SER A 192 -20.66 -16.96 7.29
N ILE A 193 -21.84 -16.60 7.80
CA ILE A 193 -22.43 -17.23 9.00
C ILE A 193 -22.80 -18.69 8.69
N LEU A 194 -23.41 -18.93 7.53
CA LEU A 194 -23.90 -20.24 7.11
C LEU A 194 -22.81 -21.16 6.53
N ASN A 195 -21.58 -20.69 6.42
CA ASN A 195 -20.45 -21.43 5.86
C ASN A 195 -20.28 -22.81 6.52
N GLY A 196 -20.47 -23.87 5.73
CA GLY A 196 -20.40 -25.27 6.15
C GLY A 196 -21.71 -25.84 6.72
N ALA A 197 -22.86 -25.25 6.40
CA ALA A 197 -24.18 -25.80 6.71
C ALA A 197 -24.48 -27.09 5.91
N GLY A 198 -23.87 -27.26 4.74
CA GLY A 198 -23.96 -28.48 3.93
C GLY A 198 -25.39 -28.79 3.51
N LEU A 199 -25.84 -30.02 3.75
CA LEU A 199 -27.20 -30.49 3.44
C LEU A 199 -28.31 -29.66 4.12
N ASN A 200 -28.00 -29.02 5.25
CA ASN A 200 -28.96 -28.23 6.03
C ASN A 200 -28.95 -26.74 5.65
N ALA A 201 -28.30 -26.36 4.55
CA ALA A 201 -28.18 -24.97 4.10
C ALA A 201 -29.52 -24.24 4.00
N VAL A 202 -30.53 -24.86 3.37
CA VAL A 202 -31.86 -24.25 3.19
C VAL A 202 -32.52 -23.95 4.53
N LYS A 203 -32.50 -24.91 5.45
CA LYS A 203 -33.07 -24.72 6.79
C LYS A 203 -32.33 -23.60 7.54
N ALA A 204 -31.00 -23.66 7.55
CA ALA A 204 -30.18 -22.68 8.24
C ALA A 204 -30.36 -21.25 7.68
N PHE A 205 -30.53 -21.13 6.36
CA PHE A 205 -30.83 -19.87 5.70
C PHE A 205 -32.21 -19.35 6.12
N LYS A 206 -33.26 -20.18 6.03
CA LYS A 206 -34.62 -19.81 6.45
C LYS A 206 -34.68 -19.40 7.91
N ASP A 207 -34.12 -20.21 8.80
CA ASP A 207 -34.12 -19.92 10.24
C ASP A 207 -33.43 -18.56 10.55
N LEU A 208 -32.36 -18.21 9.84
CA LEU A 208 -31.68 -16.93 10.02
C LEU A 208 -32.45 -15.78 9.36
N TYR A 209 -33.03 -16.01 8.18
CA TYR A 209 -33.88 -15.04 7.50
C TYR A 209 -35.10 -14.69 8.35
N ASP A 210 -35.82 -15.68 8.87
CA ASP A 210 -37.02 -15.50 9.69
C ASP A 210 -36.70 -14.85 11.05
N LEU A 211 -35.43 -14.90 11.47
CA LEU A 211 -34.95 -14.13 12.62
C LEU A 211 -34.73 -12.66 12.27
N TRP A 212 -34.25 -12.37 11.07
CA TRP A 212 -33.93 -11.02 10.59
C TRP A 212 -35.13 -10.27 10.03
N PHE A 213 -36.07 -10.98 9.42
CA PHE A 213 -37.24 -10.44 8.73
C PHE A 213 -38.51 -11.13 9.20
N ASP A 214 -39.61 -10.37 9.25
CA ASP A 214 -40.94 -10.94 9.44
C ASP A 214 -41.50 -11.54 8.13
N HIS A 215 -42.71 -12.09 8.20
CA HIS A 215 -43.39 -12.69 7.04
C HIS A 215 -43.70 -11.70 5.90
N GLN A 216 -43.64 -10.40 6.15
CA GLN A 216 -43.81 -9.35 5.14
C GLN A 216 -42.47 -8.87 4.55
N GLY A 217 -41.34 -9.41 5.05
CA GLY A 217 -40.00 -8.98 4.67
C GLY A 217 -39.51 -7.74 5.40
N ASN A 218 -40.19 -7.27 6.45
CA ASN A 218 -39.72 -6.13 7.22
C ASN A 218 -38.68 -6.57 8.25
N LYS A 219 -37.65 -5.75 8.50
CA LYS A 219 -36.67 -5.97 9.57
C LYS A 219 -37.38 -6.21 10.91
N THR A 220 -37.03 -7.31 11.57
CA THR A 220 -37.46 -7.58 12.94
C THR A 220 -36.76 -6.65 13.93
N ARG A 221 -37.14 -6.73 15.21
CA ARG A 221 -36.48 -5.99 16.29
C ARG A 221 -34.96 -6.18 16.33
N TYR A 222 -34.47 -7.34 15.88
CA TYR A 222 -33.06 -7.68 15.96
C TYR A 222 -32.21 -6.77 15.05
N LEU A 223 -32.54 -6.67 13.77
CA LEU A 223 -31.81 -5.80 12.84
C LEU A 223 -32.08 -4.32 13.12
N LYS A 224 -33.33 -3.94 13.44
CA LYS A 224 -33.68 -2.55 13.81
C LYS A 224 -32.86 -2.03 14.98
N THR A 225 -32.62 -2.87 16.00
CA THR A 225 -31.81 -2.48 17.16
C THR A 225 -30.33 -2.34 16.80
N LEU A 226 -29.77 -3.25 15.99
CA LEU A 226 -28.38 -3.11 15.54
C LEU A 226 -28.16 -1.82 14.75
N GLU A 227 -29.08 -1.46 13.85
CA GLU A 227 -29.01 -0.22 13.05
C GLU A 227 -29.13 1.02 13.93
N LYS A 228 -30.13 1.05 14.82
CA LYS A 228 -30.33 2.15 15.78
C LYS A 228 -29.08 2.41 16.62
N GLU A 229 -28.38 1.35 17.02
CA GLU A 229 -27.19 1.44 17.88
C GLU A 229 -25.89 1.51 17.08
N GLY A 230 -25.95 1.66 15.74
CA GLY A 230 -24.78 1.80 14.88
C GLY A 230 -23.88 0.56 14.81
N ILE A 231 -24.40 -0.63 15.17
CA ILE A 231 -23.64 -1.88 15.12
C ILE A 231 -23.67 -2.43 13.69
N ASN A 232 -22.51 -2.43 13.04
CA ASN A 232 -22.38 -2.94 11.68
C ASN A 232 -22.59 -4.47 11.63
N LEU A 233 -23.57 -4.92 10.83
CA LEU A 233 -23.89 -6.33 10.64
C LEU A 233 -22.69 -7.15 10.13
N SER A 234 -21.78 -6.56 9.35
CA SER A 234 -20.56 -7.26 8.91
C SER A 234 -19.66 -7.67 10.07
N ASN A 235 -19.60 -6.90 11.16
CA ASN A 235 -18.87 -7.26 12.37
C ASN A 235 -19.54 -8.45 13.07
N VAL A 236 -20.88 -8.46 13.14
CA VAL A 236 -21.67 -9.55 13.71
C VAL A 236 -21.48 -10.83 12.89
N SER A 237 -21.59 -10.74 11.57
CA SER A 237 -21.30 -11.83 10.64
C SER A 237 -19.86 -12.33 10.73
N GLY A 238 -18.90 -11.44 10.99
CA GLY A 238 -17.51 -11.80 11.24
C GLY A 238 -17.35 -12.66 12.50
N ILE A 239 -17.99 -12.26 13.61
CA ILE A 239 -18.00 -13.05 14.85
C ILE A 239 -18.68 -14.40 14.63
N LEU A 240 -19.85 -14.39 14.01
CA LEU A 240 -20.69 -15.58 13.78
C LEU A 240 -20.27 -16.42 12.58
N SER A 241 -19.16 -16.08 11.92
CA SER A 241 -18.68 -16.82 10.75
C SER A 241 -18.52 -18.30 11.09
N ARG A 242 -19.03 -19.17 10.21
CA ARG A 242 -19.07 -20.64 10.40
C ARG A 242 -19.93 -21.12 11.58
N ALA A 243 -20.98 -20.39 11.95
CA ALA A 243 -22.02 -20.88 12.85
C ALA A 243 -22.86 -22.00 12.23
N LYS A 244 -22.86 -22.13 10.88
CA LYS A 244 -23.49 -23.24 10.13
C LYS A 244 -24.99 -23.32 10.42
N THR A 245 -25.49 -24.52 10.74
CA THR A 245 -26.89 -24.78 11.09
C THR A 245 -27.35 -24.10 12.38
N ASN A 246 -26.42 -23.63 13.20
CA ASN A 246 -26.73 -22.89 14.43
C ASN A 246 -26.79 -21.38 14.22
N ALA A 247 -26.74 -20.89 12.97
CA ALA A 247 -26.68 -19.46 12.64
C ALA A 247 -27.70 -18.60 13.39
N ALA A 248 -29.00 -18.90 13.26
CA ALA A 248 -30.07 -18.16 13.91
C ALA A 248 -29.95 -18.16 15.43
N LYS A 249 -29.72 -19.34 16.02
CA LYS A 249 -29.50 -19.47 17.47
C LYS A 249 -28.31 -18.66 17.94
N SER A 250 -27.18 -18.73 17.24
CA SER A 250 -25.94 -18.06 17.63
C SER A 250 -26.05 -16.55 17.51
N PHE A 251 -26.77 -16.07 16.48
CA PHE A 251 -27.12 -14.67 16.33
C PHE A 251 -27.98 -14.20 17.52
N LYS A 252 -29.05 -14.93 17.83
CA LYS A 252 -29.95 -14.61 18.94
C LYS A 252 -29.24 -14.63 20.28
N ASP A 253 -28.40 -15.62 20.54
CA ASP A 253 -27.62 -15.74 21.77
C ASP A 253 -26.65 -14.56 21.93
N LEU A 254 -25.94 -14.17 20.86
CA LEU A 254 -25.06 -12.99 20.88
C LEU A 254 -25.84 -11.69 21.07
N TYR A 255 -26.97 -11.55 20.38
CA TYR A 255 -27.87 -10.41 20.54
C TYR A 255 -28.34 -10.29 21.99
N ASN A 256 -28.77 -11.38 22.62
CA ASN A 256 -29.25 -11.38 24.01
C ASN A 256 -28.14 -11.08 25.04
N ILE A 257 -26.86 -11.22 24.66
CA ILE A 257 -25.76 -10.72 25.49
C ILE A 257 -25.65 -9.20 25.39
N TRP A 258 -25.90 -8.63 24.21
CA TRP A 258 -25.76 -7.19 23.96
C TRP A 258 -26.99 -6.38 24.32
N PHE A 259 -28.18 -6.95 24.13
CA PHE A 259 -29.46 -6.31 24.31
C PHE A 259 -30.41 -7.17 25.14
N ASP A 260 -31.26 -6.51 25.92
CA ASP A 260 -32.38 -7.17 26.60
C ASP A 260 -33.56 -7.42 25.63
N GLU A 261 -34.65 -7.99 26.14
CA GLU A 261 -35.84 -8.31 25.34
C GLU A 261 -36.52 -7.08 24.72
N GLN A 262 -36.31 -5.90 25.31
CA GLN A 262 -36.85 -4.62 24.86
C GLN A 262 -35.91 -3.92 23.86
N GLY A 263 -34.71 -4.47 23.63
CA GLY A 263 -33.69 -3.91 22.74
C GLY A 263 -32.81 -2.86 23.43
N ASN A 264 -32.84 -2.74 24.76
CA ASN A 264 -31.92 -1.85 25.46
C ASN A 264 -30.57 -2.53 25.67
N LYS A 265 -29.48 -1.75 25.59
CA LYS A 265 -28.14 -2.25 25.90
C LYS A 265 -28.10 -2.88 27.30
N THR A 266 -27.58 -4.10 27.38
CA THR A 266 -27.29 -4.76 28.65
C THR A 266 -26.11 -4.11 29.36
N LYS A 267 -25.79 -4.59 30.57
CA LYS A 267 -24.59 -4.17 31.30
C LYS A 267 -23.30 -4.32 30.50
N TYR A 268 -23.25 -5.27 29.58
CA TYR A 268 -22.05 -5.59 28.81
C TYR A 268 -21.69 -4.46 27.84
N LEU A 269 -22.60 -4.08 26.95
CA LEU A 269 -22.36 -2.98 26.01
C LEU A 269 -22.23 -1.62 26.71
N LYS A 270 -23.08 -1.35 27.72
CA LYS A 270 -22.99 -0.12 28.53
C LYS A 270 -21.61 0.05 29.16
N THR A 271 -21.01 -1.05 29.63
CA THR A 271 -19.66 -1.01 30.22
C THR A 271 -18.59 -0.77 29.16
N LEU A 272 -18.65 -1.45 28.01
CA LEU A 272 -17.69 -1.20 26.93
C LEU A 272 -17.70 0.27 26.48
N GLU A 273 -18.88 0.85 26.28
CA GLU A 273 -19.04 2.26 25.89
C GLU A 273 -18.51 3.21 26.96
N LYS A 274 -18.92 3.01 28.22
CA LYS A 274 -18.45 3.82 29.35
C LYS A 274 -16.93 3.81 29.50
N GLN A 275 -16.30 2.69 29.15
CA GLN A 275 -14.85 2.50 29.27
C GLN A 275 -14.09 2.80 27.97
N GLY A 276 -14.77 3.32 26.94
CA GLY A 276 -14.16 3.70 25.66
C GLY A 276 -13.66 2.52 24.81
N ILE A 277 -14.13 1.29 25.07
CA ILE A 277 -13.75 0.12 24.28
C ILE A 277 -14.60 0.03 23.02
N ASN A 278 -13.96 0.18 21.87
CA ASN A 278 -14.62 0.05 20.57
C ASN A 278 -15.03 -1.40 20.29
N LEU A 279 -16.33 -1.64 20.05
CA LEU A 279 -16.88 -2.95 19.72
C LEU A 279 -16.21 -3.58 18.48
N ARG A 280 -15.73 -2.78 17.52
CA ARG A 280 -14.96 -3.26 16.36
C ARG A 280 -13.72 -4.05 16.77
N ASN A 281 -13.02 -3.62 17.82
CA ASN A 281 -11.83 -4.34 18.32
C ASN A 281 -12.23 -5.66 18.96
N VAL A 282 -13.34 -5.69 19.69
CA VAL A 282 -13.90 -6.92 20.27
C VAL A 282 -14.34 -7.89 19.17
N SER A 283 -15.04 -7.39 18.14
CA SER A 283 -15.45 -8.18 16.98
C SER A 283 -14.26 -8.72 16.19
N SER A 284 -13.19 -7.93 16.07
CA SER A 284 -11.93 -8.35 15.44
C SER A 284 -11.33 -9.57 16.15
N ILE A 285 -11.26 -9.54 17.49
CA ILE A 285 -10.73 -10.64 18.31
C ILE A 285 -11.64 -11.88 18.21
N LEU A 286 -12.96 -11.67 18.33
CA LEU A 286 -13.96 -12.74 18.33
C LEU A 286 -14.31 -13.27 16.93
N GLY A 287 -13.69 -12.75 15.87
CA GLY A 287 -13.91 -13.18 14.49
C GLY A 287 -13.78 -14.70 14.34
N GLY A 288 -14.80 -15.35 13.77
CA GLY A 288 -14.84 -16.80 13.60
C GLY A 288 -15.19 -17.61 14.86
N ALA A 289 -15.71 -16.99 15.92
CA ALA A 289 -16.24 -17.70 17.07
C ALA A 289 -17.47 -18.58 16.74
N GLY A 290 -18.20 -18.23 15.67
CA GLY A 290 -19.29 -19.03 15.12
C GLY A 290 -20.37 -19.31 16.16
N SER A 291 -20.68 -20.59 16.37
CA SER A 291 -21.74 -21.00 17.30
C SER A 291 -21.44 -20.75 18.78
N ASN A 292 -20.20 -20.40 19.12
CA ASN A 292 -19.78 -20.13 20.49
C ASN A 292 -19.58 -18.62 20.75
N ALA A 293 -20.05 -17.75 19.85
CA ALA A 293 -19.85 -16.30 19.93
C ALA A 293 -20.26 -15.68 21.28
N ALA A 294 -21.47 -15.97 21.78
CA ALA A 294 -21.96 -15.45 23.05
C ALA A 294 -21.07 -15.88 24.23
N LYS A 295 -20.66 -17.15 24.26
CA LYS A 295 -19.76 -17.71 25.29
C LYS A 295 -18.37 -17.06 25.22
N ALA A 296 -17.82 -16.90 24.03
CA ALA A 296 -16.51 -16.31 23.81
C ALA A 296 -16.49 -14.82 24.19
N PHE A 297 -17.55 -14.08 23.83
CA PHE A 297 -17.73 -12.68 24.25
C PHE A 297 -17.77 -12.56 25.77
N LYS A 298 -18.60 -13.36 26.43
CA LYS A 298 -18.75 -13.32 27.89
C LYS A 298 -17.43 -13.64 28.60
N ALA A 299 -16.72 -14.68 28.17
CA ALA A 299 -15.42 -15.04 28.72
C ALA A 299 -14.36 -13.92 28.55
N LEU A 300 -14.34 -13.24 27.40
CA LEU A 300 -13.44 -12.11 27.19
C LEU A 300 -13.84 -10.90 28.05
N TYR A 301 -15.14 -10.63 28.18
CA TYR A 301 -15.64 -9.56 29.03
C TYR A 301 -15.27 -9.79 30.51
N GLU A 302 -15.46 -11.00 31.03
CA GLU A 302 -15.13 -11.35 32.42
C GLU A 302 -13.63 -11.28 32.71
N LEU A 303 -12.80 -11.37 31.67
CA LEU A 303 -11.36 -11.13 31.78
C LEU A 303 -11.03 -9.64 31.92
N TRP A 304 -11.77 -8.77 31.22
CA TRP A 304 -11.53 -7.33 31.22
C TRP A 304 -12.25 -6.58 32.33
N PHE A 305 -13.38 -7.11 32.81
CA PHE A 305 -14.25 -6.44 33.77
C PHE A 305 -14.71 -7.37 34.88
N ASP A 306 -14.78 -6.82 36.09
CA ASP A 306 -15.45 -7.49 37.21
C ASP A 306 -16.98 -7.46 37.06
N GLU A 307 -17.69 -8.10 38.00
CA GLU A 307 -19.15 -8.17 37.98
C GLU A 307 -19.83 -6.79 38.06
N ARG A 308 -19.14 -5.77 38.59
CA ARG A 308 -19.60 -4.38 38.72
C ARG A 308 -19.24 -3.54 37.49
N GLY A 309 -18.58 -4.11 36.48
CA GLY A 309 -18.13 -3.41 35.27
C GLY A 309 -16.90 -2.52 35.47
N LYS A 310 -16.12 -2.75 36.54
CA LYS A 310 -14.83 -2.09 36.73
C LYS A 310 -13.74 -2.87 36.01
N LYS A 311 -12.78 -2.16 35.40
CA LYS A 311 -11.61 -2.75 34.75
C LYS A 311 -10.88 -3.67 35.72
N THR A 312 -10.60 -4.90 35.30
CA THR A 312 -9.73 -5.82 36.03
C THR A 312 -8.29 -5.29 36.04
N GLN A 313 -7.44 -5.89 36.86
CA GLN A 313 -6.01 -5.57 36.88
C GLN A 313 -5.38 -5.65 35.49
N GLN A 314 -5.74 -6.66 34.70
CA GLN A 314 -5.17 -6.88 33.37
C GLN A 314 -5.37 -5.69 32.43
N LEU A 315 -6.59 -5.16 32.36
CA LEU A 315 -6.88 -4.03 31.47
C LEU A 315 -6.29 -2.72 32.01
N ARG A 316 -6.30 -2.52 33.34
CA ARG A 316 -5.66 -1.35 33.98
C ARG A 316 -4.16 -1.30 33.70
N THR A 317 -3.48 -2.43 33.86
CA THR A 317 -2.02 -2.54 33.63
C THR A 317 -1.66 -2.22 32.17
N LEU A 318 -2.46 -2.66 31.18
CA LEU A 318 -2.22 -2.28 29.78
C LEU A 318 -2.30 -0.76 29.58
N GLU A 319 -3.31 -0.10 30.16
CA GLU A 319 -3.49 1.35 30.06
C GLU A 319 -2.41 2.14 30.77
N GLU A 320 -2.07 1.77 32.01
CA GLU A 320 -1.00 2.39 32.80
C GLU A 320 0.37 2.29 32.12
N LYS A 321 0.58 1.24 31.32
CA LYS A 321 1.81 1.01 30.55
C LYS A 321 1.74 1.50 29.11
N GLY A 322 0.68 2.23 28.74
CA GLY A 322 0.53 2.79 27.39
C GLY A 322 0.35 1.75 26.28
N ILE A 323 -0.03 0.51 26.60
CA ILE A 323 -0.30 -0.53 25.60
C ILE A 323 -1.74 -0.38 25.09
N HIS A 324 -1.86 0.12 23.87
CA HIS A 324 -3.15 0.37 23.26
C HIS A 324 -3.88 -0.93 22.87
N LEU A 325 -5.15 -1.05 23.29
CA LEU A 325 -6.01 -2.21 22.97
C LEU A 325 -6.15 -2.50 21.46
N PRO A 326 -6.16 -1.51 20.54
CA PRO A 326 -6.07 -1.77 19.10
C PRO A 326 -4.90 -2.68 18.70
N ASN A 327 -3.70 -2.48 19.27
CA ASN A 327 -2.52 -3.30 18.98
C ASN A 327 -2.72 -4.73 19.48
N VAL A 328 -3.25 -4.89 20.69
CA VAL A 328 -3.60 -6.21 21.23
C VAL A 328 -4.66 -6.90 20.37
N SER A 329 -5.69 -6.17 19.94
CA SER A 329 -6.75 -6.69 19.07
C SER A 329 -6.27 -7.05 17.66
N SER A 330 -5.23 -6.37 17.18
CA SER A 330 -4.55 -6.62 15.91
C SER A 330 -3.82 -7.97 15.96
N ILE A 331 -3.06 -8.22 17.03
CA ILE A 331 -2.38 -9.50 17.26
C ILE A 331 -3.40 -10.63 17.44
N LEU A 332 -4.42 -10.41 18.27
CA LEU A 332 -5.46 -11.38 18.60
C LEU A 332 -6.56 -11.51 17.54
N HIS A 333 -6.42 -10.86 16.39
CA HIS A 333 -7.43 -10.90 15.32
C HIS A 333 -7.79 -12.35 14.97
N ARG A 334 -9.09 -12.65 14.94
CA ARG A 334 -9.66 -13.99 14.72
C ARG A 334 -9.22 -15.07 15.72
N ALA A 335 -8.92 -14.70 16.96
CA ALA A 335 -8.78 -15.69 18.05
C ALA A 335 -10.09 -16.47 18.31
N GLY A 336 -11.25 -15.88 17.97
CA GLY A 336 -12.54 -16.55 17.93
C GLY A 336 -12.96 -17.09 19.30
N THR A 337 -13.26 -18.39 19.37
CA THR A 337 -13.70 -19.03 20.62
C THR A 337 -12.65 -19.03 21.72
N ASN A 338 -11.37 -18.87 21.35
CA ASN A 338 -10.25 -18.89 22.28
C ASN A 338 -9.76 -17.49 22.65
N ALA A 339 -10.53 -16.44 22.33
CA ALA A 339 -10.18 -15.04 22.57
C ALA A 339 -9.67 -14.74 24.00
N ALA A 340 -10.42 -15.16 25.02
CA ALA A 340 -10.05 -14.92 26.42
C ALA A 340 -8.75 -15.64 26.79
N LYS A 341 -8.58 -16.89 26.36
CA LYS A 341 -7.34 -17.65 26.57
C LYS A 341 -6.16 -17.00 25.86
N ALA A 342 -6.32 -16.61 24.59
CA ALA A 342 -5.26 -16.00 23.80
C ALA A 342 -4.83 -14.64 24.37
N PHE A 343 -5.80 -13.82 24.84
CA PHE A 343 -5.50 -12.59 25.56
C PHE A 343 -4.72 -12.86 26.84
N LYS A 344 -5.18 -13.83 27.65
CA LYS A 344 -4.52 -14.17 28.92
C LYS A 344 -3.10 -14.68 28.68
N ASP A 345 -2.91 -15.63 27.77
CA ASP A 345 -1.60 -16.18 27.45
C ASP A 345 -0.62 -15.09 26.96
N LEU A 346 -1.10 -14.10 26.20
CA LEU A 346 -0.29 -12.96 25.76
C LEU A 346 0.00 -11.98 26.91
N TYR A 347 -1.00 -11.70 27.75
CA TYR A 347 -0.84 -10.88 28.95
C TYR A 347 0.19 -11.48 29.90
N ASP A 348 0.12 -12.78 30.17
CA ASP A 348 1.02 -13.50 31.10
C ASP A 348 2.46 -13.58 30.56
N LEU A 349 2.67 -13.38 29.24
CA LEU A 349 4.01 -13.18 28.68
C LEU A 349 4.57 -11.79 28.93
N TRP A 350 3.70 -10.78 28.98
CA TRP A 350 4.07 -9.37 29.12
C TRP A 350 4.14 -8.94 30.59
N PHE A 351 3.29 -9.50 31.44
CA PHE A 351 3.13 -9.15 32.84
C PHE A 351 3.10 -10.38 33.73
N ASP A 352 3.62 -10.25 34.95
CA ASP A 352 3.44 -11.26 35.99
C ASP A 352 2.05 -11.16 36.64
N GLY A 353 1.75 -12.05 37.58
CA GLY A 353 0.47 -12.07 38.31
C GLY A 353 0.20 -10.81 39.16
N GLN A 354 1.21 -9.96 39.40
CA GLN A 354 1.07 -8.68 40.08
C GLN A 354 0.95 -7.50 39.09
N GLY A 355 1.04 -7.74 37.78
CA GLY A 355 1.00 -6.70 36.76
C GLY A 355 2.35 -6.02 36.53
N ASN A 356 3.45 -6.54 37.09
CA ASN A 356 4.78 -6.02 36.76
C ASN A 356 5.21 -6.56 35.40
N GLN A 357 5.90 -5.75 34.62
CA GLN A 357 6.45 -6.20 33.34
C GLN A 357 7.41 -7.37 33.56
N THR A 358 7.22 -8.41 32.76
CA THR A 358 8.16 -9.54 32.70
C THR A 358 9.47 -9.12 32.04
N LYS A 359 10.43 -10.04 32.02
CA LYS A 359 11.69 -9.87 31.29
C LYS A 359 11.47 -9.51 29.82
N CYS A 360 10.40 -10.00 29.18
CA CYS A 360 10.17 -9.78 27.75
C CYS A 360 9.92 -8.31 27.43
N LEU A 361 8.95 -7.67 28.10
CA LEU A 361 8.64 -6.25 27.86
C LEU A 361 9.76 -5.32 28.32
N LYS A 362 10.35 -5.57 29.50
CA LYS A 362 11.48 -4.78 30.01
C LYS A 362 12.64 -4.74 29.02
N THR A 363 12.90 -5.86 28.35
CA THR A 363 13.96 -5.94 27.33
C THR A 363 13.60 -5.14 26.09
N LEU A 364 12.37 -5.27 25.56
CA LEU A 364 11.95 -4.48 24.39
C LEU A 364 12.04 -2.97 24.64
N GLU A 365 11.60 -2.50 25.82
CA GLU A 365 11.67 -1.08 26.19
C GLU A 365 13.11 -0.59 26.36
N LYS A 366 13.95 -1.34 27.08
CA LYS A 366 15.38 -1.03 27.24
C LYS A 366 16.09 -0.92 25.91
N GLU A 367 15.72 -1.76 24.95
CA GLU A 367 16.34 -1.85 23.62
C GLU A 367 15.67 -0.94 22.58
N GLY A 368 14.70 -0.10 23.00
CA GLY A 368 14.02 0.85 22.11
C GLY A 368 13.16 0.20 21.03
N ILE A 369 12.76 -1.07 21.19
CA ILE A 369 11.94 -1.79 20.22
C ILE A 369 10.46 -1.45 20.42
N SER A 370 9.87 -0.81 19.42
CA SER A 370 8.45 -0.46 19.41
C SER A 370 7.55 -1.70 19.42
N LEU A 371 6.65 -1.78 20.41
CA LEU A 371 5.61 -2.81 20.46
C LEU A 371 4.63 -2.68 19.28
N ALA A 372 4.48 -1.49 18.68
CA ALA A 372 3.68 -1.31 17.47
C ALA A 372 4.28 -2.10 16.29
N ASN A 373 5.60 -2.01 16.08
CA ASN A 373 6.29 -2.75 15.03
C ASN A 373 6.15 -4.28 15.23
N ILE A 374 6.22 -4.75 16.48
CA ILE A 374 5.98 -6.16 16.82
C ILE A 374 4.51 -6.54 16.55
N SER A 375 3.57 -5.66 16.91
CA SER A 375 2.13 -5.88 16.69
C SER A 375 1.77 -5.96 15.21
N ASP A 376 2.40 -5.14 14.36
CA ASP A 376 2.21 -5.17 12.92
C ASP A 376 2.70 -6.49 12.30
N ILE A 377 3.87 -6.97 12.72
CA ILE A 377 4.40 -8.28 12.30
C ILE A 377 3.46 -9.41 12.74
N LEU A 378 3.00 -9.36 13.99
CA LEU A 378 2.16 -10.39 14.62
C LEU A 378 0.65 -10.23 14.31
N HIS A 379 0.26 -9.24 13.49
CA HIS A 379 -1.14 -9.05 13.11
C HIS A 379 -1.75 -10.35 12.58
N GLY A 380 -2.89 -10.75 13.14
CA GLY A 380 -3.58 -11.99 12.74
C GLY A 380 -3.01 -13.28 13.34
N ALA A 381 -2.14 -13.22 14.36
CA ALA A 381 -1.68 -14.42 15.07
C ALA A 381 -2.83 -15.14 15.82
N GLY A 382 -3.86 -14.41 16.24
CA GLY A 382 -5.09 -14.94 16.82
C GLY A 382 -4.83 -15.77 18.07
N PHE A 383 -5.29 -17.01 18.08
CA PHE A 383 -5.07 -17.95 19.19
C PHE A 383 -3.58 -18.20 19.50
N ASN A 384 -2.72 -18.14 18.49
CA ASN A 384 -1.29 -18.42 18.63
C ASN A 384 -0.47 -17.17 18.99
N ALA A 385 -1.11 -16.05 19.35
CA ALA A 385 -0.46 -14.78 19.64
C ALA A 385 0.73 -14.88 20.61
N ALA A 386 0.51 -15.50 21.78
CA ALA A 386 1.54 -15.66 22.80
C ALA A 386 2.74 -16.46 22.27
N LYS A 387 2.47 -17.60 21.62
CA LYS A 387 3.49 -18.45 21.01
C LYS A 387 4.29 -17.68 19.94
N ALA A 388 3.61 -17.00 19.03
CA ALA A 388 4.23 -16.25 17.95
C ALA A 388 5.08 -15.08 18.46
N PHE A 389 4.59 -14.36 19.48
CA PHE A 389 5.36 -13.33 20.17
C PHE A 389 6.63 -13.91 20.79
N LYS A 390 6.51 -15.03 21.52
CA LYS A 390 7.65 -15.66 22.19
C LYS A 390 8.69 -16.16 21.19
N GLU A 391 8.28 -16.83 20.13
CA GLU A 391 9.20 -17.28 19.07
C GLU A 391 9.91 -16.13 18.37
N LEU A 392 9.22 -15.00 18.12
CA LEU A 392 9.85 -13.81 17.56
C LEU A 392 10.81 -13.16 18.56
N TYR A 393 10.42 -13.06 19.83
CA TYR A 393 11.27 -12.56 20.91
C TYR A 393 12.56 -13.38 21.02
N ASP A 394 12.47 -14.71 20.99
CA ASP A 394 13.60 -15.63 21.10
C ASP A 394 14.54 -15.59 19.88
N LEU A 395 14.09 -15.06 18.74
CA LEU A 395 14.97 -14.74 17.62
C LEU A 395 15.74 -13.45 17.84
N LEU A 396 15.16 -12.46 18.52
CA LEU A 396 15.78 -11.15 18.76
C LEU A 396 16.68 -11.16 20.00
N PHE A 397 16.32 -11.95 21.02
CA PHE A 397 16.98 -12.01 22.31
C PHE A 397 17.25 -13.44 22.78
N ASP A 398 18.39 -13.65 23.42
CA ASP A 398 18.69 -14.92 24.07
C ASP A 398 17.98 -15.06 25.42
N ASN A 399 18.15 -16.21 26.08
CA ASN A 399 17.57 -16.48 27.40
C ASN A 399 18.05 -15.50 28.50
N GLN A 400 19.19 -14.85 28.29
CA GLN A 400 19.74 -13.84 29.18
C GLN A 400 19.21 -12.42 28.87
N ALA A 401 18.41 -12.23 27.80
CA ALA A 401 17.96 -10.96 27.25
C ALA A 401 19.08 -10.14 26.59
N ASN A 402 20.15 -10.79 26.14
CA ASN A 402 21.11 -10.15 25.27
C ASN A 402 20.63 -10.25 23.81
N ARG A 403 20.98 -9.24 23.00
CA ARG A 403 20.74 -9.25 21.56
C ARG A 403 21.37 -10.51 20.94
N THR A 404 20.60 -11.26 20.16
CA THR A 404 21.12 -12.38 19.38
C THR A 404 21.97 -11.86 18.21
N GLN A 405 22.62 -12.78 17.50
CA GLN A 405 23.33 -12.46 16.26
C GLN A 405 22.40 -11.81 15.21
N PHE A 406 21.12 -12.18 15.15
CA PHE A 406 20.17 -11.58 14.22
C PHE A 406 20.11 -10.05 14.40
N LEU A 407 19.84 -9.60 15.62
CA LEU A 407 19.67 -8.17 15.90
C LEU A 407 21.00 -7.41 15.81
N LYS A 408 22.10 -8.01 16.27
CA LYS A 408 23.45 -7.44 16.14
C LYS A 408 23.86 -7.20 14.69
N THR A 409 23.57 -8.15 13.80
CA THR A 409 23.87 -8.02 12.36
C THR A 409 23.03 -6.93 11.72
N LEU A 410 21.73 -6.87 12.03
CA LEU A 410 20.84 -5.84 11.47
C LEU A 410 21.29 -4.42 11.86
N GLU A 411 21.68 -4.21 13.11
CA GLU A 411 22.20 -2.93 13.59
C GLU A 411 23.53 -2.55 12.93
N LYS A 412 24.47 -3.50 12.83
CA LYS A 412 25.75 -3.30 12.14
C LYS A 412 25.55 -2.86 10.68
N GLU A 413 24.51 -3.36 10.04
CA GLU A 413 24.18 -3.08 8.64
C GLU A 413 23.14 -1.95 8.48
N GLU A 414 22.84 -1.23 9.56
CA GLU A 414 21.91 -0.09 9.63
C GLU A 414 20.48 -0.43 9.14
N ILE A 415 20.07 -1.69 9.25
CA ILE A 415 18.73 -2.16 8.91
C ILE A 415 17.81 -2.00 10.12
N ASN A 416 16.94 -0.99 10.07
CA ASN A 416 15.96 -0.74 11.12
C ASN A 416 14.86 -1.83 11.15
N LEU A 417 14.43 -2.23 12.36
CA LEU A 417 13.31 -3.15 12.55
C LEU A 417 11.99 -2.63 11.94
N ALA A 418 11.81 -1.32 11.80
CA ALA A 418 10.68 -0.73 11.08
C ALA A 418 10.63 -1.17 9.61
N THR A 419 11.79 -1.27 8.94
CA THR A 419 11.91 -1.77 7.56
C THR A 419 11.46 -3.23 7.46
N ILE A 420 11.85 -4.05 8.45
CA ILE A 420 11.46 -5.46 8.54
C ILE A 420 9.97 -5.58 8.87
N SER A 421 9.48 -4.76 9.80
CA SER A 421 8.07 -4.72 10.20
C SER A 421 7.18 -4.36 9.04
N SER A 422 7.55 -3.36 8.23
CA SER A 422 6.85 -3.01 6.99
C SER A 422 6.72 -4.23 6.05
N ILE A 423 7.81 -4.96 5.81
CA ILE A 423 7.82 -6.13 4.92
C ILE A 423 7.00 -7.30 5.51
N LEU A 424 7.21 -7.60 6.80
CA LEU A 424 6.64 -8.74 7.51
C LEU A 424 5.27 -8.44 8.15
N SER A 425 4.72 -7.25 7.95
CA SER A 425 3.40 -6.88 8.48
C SER A 425 2.35 -7.91 8.07
N GLY A 426 1.59 -8.42 9.03
CA GLY A 426 0.59 -9.48 8.81
C GLY A 426 1.14 -10.91 8.72
N SER A 427 2.37 -11.16 9.18
CA SER A 427 2.91 -12.53 9.26
C SER A 427 2.19 -13.41 10.29
N GLY A 428 1.60 -12.79 11.32
CA GLY A 428 0.80 -13.47 12.34
C GLY A 428 1.59 -14.58 13.02
N SER A 429 1.01 -15.79 13.06
CA SER A 429 1.64 -16.95 13.71
C SER A 429 2.92 -17.45 13.04
N ASN A 430 3.22 -17.01 11.81
CA ASN A 430 4.42 -17.40 11.06
C ASN A 430 5.53 -16.35 11.13
N ALA A 431 5.38 -15.31 11.96
CA ALA A 431 6.30 -14.18 12.07
C ALA A 431 7.77 -14.61 12.27
N ALA A 432 8.05 -15.46 13.25
CA ALA A 432 9.41 -15.89 13.56
C ALA A 432 10.04 -16.64 12.37
N LYS A 433 9.29 -17.56 11.75
CA LYS A 433 9.74 -18.27 10.55
C LYS A 433 10.02 -17.31 9.39
N ALA A 434 9.10 -16.39 9.11
CA ALA A 434 9.26 -15.43 8.02
C ALA A 434 10.43 -14.48 8.24
N PHE A 435 10.65 -14.03 9.47
CA PHE A 435 11.81 -13.24 9.87
C PHE A 435 13.11 -14.01 9.61
N LYS A 436 13.20 -15.25 10.10
CA LYS A 436 14.39 -16.09 9.94
C LYS A 436 14.67 -16.40 8.47
N ASP A 437 13.65 -16.77 7.72
CA ASP A 437 13.77 -17.06 6.29
C ASP A 437 14.22 -15.82 5.49
N LEU A 438 13.71 -14.62 5.82
CA LEU A 438 14.13 -13.37 5.18
C LEU A 438 15.56 -13.00 5.58
N TYR A 439 15.92 -13.13 6.85
CA TYR A 439 17.28 -12.90 7.33
C TYR A 439 18.27 -13.81 6.60
N ASN A 440 17.96 -15.09 6.44
CA ASN A 440 18.82 -16.05 5.75
C ASN A 440 18.96 -15.77 4.24
N LEU A 441 18.10 -14.94 3.64
CA LEU A 441 18.29 -14.42 2.29
C LEU A 441 19.26 -13.23 2.28
N TRP A 442 19.32 -12.46 3.35
CA TRP A 442 20.19 -11.28 3.43
C TRP A 442 21.57 -11.60 3.99
N PHE A 443 21.67 -12.60 4.86
CA PHE A 443 22.87 -12.93 5.61
C PHE A 443 23.11 -14.44 5.66
N ASP A 444 24.38 -14.82 5.75
CA ASP A 444 24.78 -16.19 6.06
C ASP A 444 24.75 -16.49 7.57
N SER A 445 25.15 -17.70 7.97
CA SER A 445 25.20 -18.12 9.38
C SER A 445 26.19 -17.33 10.23
N GLU A 446 27.17 -16.66 9.60
CA GLU A 446 28.15 -15.80 10.30
C GLU A 446 27.66 -14.34 10.37
N GLY A 447 26.54 -14.00 9.74
CA GLY A 447 26.02 -12.63 9.66
C GLY A 447 26.70 -11.77 8.60
N LYS A 448 27.43 -12.39 7.65
CA LYS A 448 27.95 -11.67 6.49
C LYS A 448 26.88 -11.57 5.42
N LYS A 449 26.92 -10.50 4.61
CA LYS A 449 25.99 -10.30 3.50
C LYS A 449 25.98 -11.53 2.59
N ALA A 450 24.82 -12.16 2.47
CA ALA A 450 24.60 -13.21 1.50
C ALA A 450 24.60 -12.64 0.08
N LYS A 451 24.62 -13.53 -0.91
CA LYS A 451 24.65 -13.22 -2.35
C LYS A 451 23.67 -12.11 -2.74
N TYR A 452 22.42 -12.19 -2.27
CA TYR A 452 21.36 -11.25 -2.66
C TYR A 452 21.67 -9.81 -2.21
N LEU A 453 22.04 -9.61 -0.94
CA LEU A 453 22.30 -8.27 -0.40
C LEU A 453 23.61 -7.69 -0.94
N LYS A 454 24.60 -8.56 -1.21
CA LYS A 454 25.85 -8.16 -1.85
C LYS A 454 25.61 -7.58 -3.25
N SER A 455 24.88 -8.29 -4.10
CA SER A 455 24.57 -7.83 -5.46
C SER A 455 23.73 -6.54 -5.46
N LEU A 456 22.77 -6.39 -4.54
CA LEU A 456 22.01 -5.14 -4.40
C LEU A 456 22.93 -3.95 -4.05
N GLY A 457 23.88 -4.14 -3.13
CA GLY A 457 24.82 -3.10 -2.72
C GLY A 457 25.80 -2.71 -3.83
N GLU A 458 26.36 -3.69 -4.56
CA GLU A 458 27.27 -3.46 -5.70
C GLU A 458 26.59 -2.65 -6.82
N GLU A 459 25.29 -2.80 -6.98
CA GLU A 459 24.48 -2.17 -8.03
C GLU A 459 23.75 -0.91 -7.55
N GLY A 460 24.06 -0.43 -6.34
CA GLY A 460 23.52 0.83 -5.78
C GLY A 460 22.04 0.76 -5.38
N ILE A 461 21.46 -0.42 -5.22
CA ILE A 461 20.06 -0.60 -4.85
C ILE A 461 19.90 -0.64 -3.33
N ASN A 462 19.19 0.36 -2.78
CA ASN A 462 18.91 0.45 -1.35
C ASN A 462 17.75 -0.49 -0.92
N LEU A 463 17.90 -1.15 0.23
CA LEU A 463 16.88 -2.03 0.81
C LEU A 463 15.56 -1.31 1.12
N SER A 464 15.59 -0.01 1.39
CA SER A 464 14.38 0.82 1.58
C SER A 464 13.45 0.78 0.36
N ASN A 465 14.00 0.75 -0.86
CA ASN A 465 13.20 0.61 -2.09
C ASN A 465 12.51 -0.76 -2.13
N MET A 466 13.22 -1.84 -1.79
CA MET A 466 12.61 -3.16 -1.71
C MET A 466 11.58 -3.26 -0.59
N SER A 467 11.81 -2.62 0.56
CA SER A 467 10.87 -2.59 1.67
C SER A 467 9.57 -1.88 1.30
N SER A 468 9.66 -0.77 0.58
CA SER A 468 8.50 -0.05 0.03
C SER A 468 7.68 -0.94 -0.91
N ILE A 469 8.33 -1.63 -1.85
CA ILE A 469 7.69 -2.53 -2.82
C ILE A 469 7.04 -3.74 -2.12
N LEU A 470 7.78 -4.36 -1.20
CA LEU A 470 7.41 -5.61 -0.53
C LEU A 470 6.63 -5.38 0.78
N SER A 471 6.24 -4.14 1.08
CA SER A 471 5.47 -3.83 2.27
C SER A 471 4.19 -4.68 2.33
N LYS A 472 3.87 -5.20 3.52
CA LYS A 472 2.74 -6.10 3.79
C LYS A 472 2.79 -7.45 3.05
N SER A 473 3.98 -7.93 2.69
CA SER A 473 4.16 -9.30 2.19
C SER A 473 3.89 -10.37 3.26
N GLY A 474 4.02 -10.01 4.54
CA GLY A 474 3.75 -10.89 5.67
C GLY A 474 4.61 -12.14 5.63
N SER A 475 4.01 -13.29 5.89
CA SER A 475 4.74 -14.56 5.94
C SER A 475 5.32 -15.01 4.60
N ASN A 476 4.90 -14.38 3.49
CA ASN A 476 5.40 -14.67 2.15
C ASN A 476 6.54 -13.73 1.71
N ALA A 477 6.99 -12.82 2.57
CA ALA A 477 8.09 -11.91 2.27
C ALA A 477 9.36 -12.57 1.71
N PRO A 478 9.87 -13.71 2.25
CA PRO A 478 11.05 -14.35 1.67
C PRO A 478 10.84 -14.78 0.22
N LYS A 479 9.65 -15.31 -0.10
CA LYS A 479 9.27 -15.69 -1.46
C LYS A 479 9.15 -14.47 -2.37
N ALA A 480 8.48 -13.41 -1.90
CA ALA A 480 8.29 -12.18 -2.66
C ALA A 480 9.63 -11.49 -2.96
N PHE A 481 10.53 -11.44 -1.97
CA PHE A 481 11.90 -10.93 -2.13
C PHE A 481 12.68 -11.72 -3.17
N LYS A 482 12.70 -13.06 -3.07
CA LYS A 482 13.41 -13.92 -4.02
C LYS A 482 12.86 -13.76 -5.44
N ASN A 483 11.55 -13.67 -5.59
CA ASN A 483 10.91 -13.46 -6.87
C ASN A 483 11.26 -12.08 -7.47
N LEU A 484 11.23 -11.00 -6.67
CA LEU A 484 11.61 -9.67 -7.14
C LEU A 484 13.07 -9.64 -7.58
N TYR A 485 13.95 -10.21 -6.75
CA TYR A 485 15.37 -10.31 -7.07
C TYR A 485 15.60 -11.07 -8.38
N GLY A 486 14.92 -12.20 -8.58
CA GLY A 486 15.06 -13.00 -9.81
C GLY A 486 14.54 -12.31 -11.08
N ILE A 487 13.79 -11.21 -10.96
CA ILE A 487 13.42 -10.37 -12.12
C ILE A 487 14.48 -9.29 -12.37
N TRP A 488 15.08 -8.76 -11.30
CA TRP A 488 16.10 -7.71 -11.39
C TRP A 488 17.48 -8.25 -11.76
N PHE A 489 17.80 -9.46 -11.33
CA PHE A 489 19.13 -10.04 -11.45
C PHE A 489 19.11 -11.46 -12.01
N ASP A 490 20.12 -11.79 -12.80
CA ASP A 490 20.38 -13.14 -13.27
C ASP A 490 20.96 -14.04 -12.15
N GLU A 491 21.23 -15.31 -12.48
CA GLU A 491 21.83 -16.26 -11.54
C GLU A 491 23.24 -15.87 -11.08
N ARG A 492 23.92 -14.94 -11.76
CA ARG A 492 25.23 -14.42 -11.34
C ARG A 492 25.12 -13.16 -10.49
N GLY A 493 23.91 -12.61 -10.33
CA GLY A 493 23.68 -11.36 -9.61
C GLY A 493 23.91 -10.11 -10.47
N THR A 494 23.91 -10.25 -11.79
CA THR A 494 24.04 -9.13 -12.74
C THR A 494 22.65 -8.63 -13.14
N LYS A 495 22.47 -7.31 -13.30
CA LYS A 495 21.20 -6.72 -13.76
C LYS A 495 20.70 -7.37 -15.06
N THR A 496 19.42 -7.72 -15.09
CA THR A 496 18.75 -8.23 -16.30
C THR A 496 18.66 -7.16 -17.40
N LEU A 497 18.47 -7.58 -18.65
CA LEU A 497 18.33 -6.67 -19.79
C LEU A 497 17.14 -5.71 -19.62
N GLN A 498 16.01 -6.21 -19.09
CA GLN A 498 14.84 -5.39 -18.82
C GLN A 498 15.13 -4.29 -17.79
N LEU A 499 15.93 -4.58 -16.75
CA LEU A 499 16.30 -3.58 -15.76
C LEU A 499 17.25 -2.52 -16.33
N LYS A 500 18.23 -2.93 -17.15
CA LYS A 500 19.13 -2.00 -17.85
C LYS A 500 18.37 -1.11 -18.84
N ALA A 501 17.41 -1.68 -19.58
CA ALA A 501 16.56 -0.92 -20.50
C ALA A 501 15.73 0.13 -19.76
N LEU A 502 15.17 -0.22 -18.61
CA LEU A 502 14.42 0.68 -17.74
C LEU A 502 15.27 1.87 -17.25
N GLU A 503 16.52 1.62 -16.83
CA GLU A 503 17.47 2.66 -16.45
C GLU A 503 17.84 3.57 -17.63
N ASN A 504 18.02 3.02 -18.83
CA ASN A 504 18.30 3.79 -20.05
C ASN A 504 17.13 4.71 -20.45
N GLU A 505 15.89 4.36 -20.09
CA GLU A 505 14.71 5.22 -20.26
C GLU A 505 14.55 6.28 -19.16
N GLY A 506 15.55 6.44 -18.29
CA GLY A 506 15.56 7.43 -17.22
C GLY A 506 14.66 7.10 -16.03
N VAL A 507 14.14 5.87 -15.96
CA VAL A 507 13.40 5.38 -14.79
C VAL A 507 14.37 4.65 -13.88
N ASN A 508 14.53 5.13 -12.65
CA ASN A 508 15.38 4.47 -11.66
C ASN A 508 14.55 3.58 -10.72
N ILE A 509 15.24 2.81 -9.87
CA ILE A 509 14.60 1.93 -8.89
C ILE A 509 13.72 2.69 -7.89
N ALA A 510 14.03 3.95 -7.56
CA ALA A 510 13.19 4.75 -6.67
C ALA A 510 11.82 5.05 -7.33
N SER A 511 11.80 5.34 -8.62
CA SER A 511 10.56 5.47 -9.40
C SER A 511 9.77 4.17 -9.44
N VAL A 512 10.44 3.02 -9.66
CA VAL A 512 9.79 1.69 -9.62
C VAL A 512 9.22 1.41 -8.23
N SER A 513 9.97 1.74 -7.18
CA SER A 513 9.55 1.63 -5.79
C SER A 513 8.33 2.47 -5.47
N SER A 514 8.27 3.69 -6.02
CA SER A 514 7.12 4.58 -5.91
C SER A 514 5.90 4.00 -6.62
N ILE A 515 6.05 3.51 -7.86
CA ILE A 515 4.96 2.89 -8.63
C ILE A 515 4.39 1.67 -7.90
N LEU A 516 5.27 0.77 -7.42
CA LEU A 516 4.89 -0.51 -6.82
C LEU A 516 4.76 -0.47 -5.30
N HIS A 517 4.74 0.72 -4.69
CA HIS A 517 4.63 0.89 -3.26
C HIS A 517 3.45 0.08 -2.68
N GLY A 518 3.71 -0.69 -1.63
CA GLY A 518 2.68 -1.52 -0.98
C GLY A 518 2.20 -2.72 -1.80
N GLY A 519 2.91 -3.12 -2.86
CA GLY A 519 2.53 -4.25 -3.70
C GLY A 519 2.67 -5.62 -3.01
N GLY A 520 3.52 -5.71 -1.99
CA GLY A 520 3.68 -6.88 -1.13
C GLY A 520 4.03 -8.15 -1.92
N LEU A 521 3.33 -9.24 -1.63
CA LEU A 521 3.54 -10.55 -2.28
C LEU A 521 3.40 -10.50 -3.81
N ASN A 522 2.51 -9.65 -4.31
CA ASN A 522 2.17 -9.59 -5.74
C ASN A 522 3.00 -8.55 -6.50
N ALA A 523 3.83 -7.76 -5.81
CA ALA A 523 4.68 -6.76 -6.44
C ALA A 523 5.63 -7.34 -7.51
N PRO A 524 6.28 -8.51 -7.33
CA PRO A 524 7.13 -9.08 -8.38
C PRO A 524 6.35 -9.39 -9.66
N LYS A 525 5.13 -9.93 -9.52
CA LYS A 525 4.26 -10.21 -10.66
C LYS A 525 3.86 -8.92 -11.38
N ALA A 526 3.42 -7.91 -10.62
CA ALA A 526 3.06 -6.61 -11.18
C ALA A 526 4.25 -5.92 -11.85
N PHE A 527 5.45 -5.98 -11.27
CA PHE A 527 6.66 -5.46 -11.92
C PHE A 527 6.94 -6.16 -13.25
N LYS A 528 6.86 -7.50 -13.29
CA LYS A 528 7.10 -8.26 -14.50
C LYS A 528 6.09 -7.91 -15.60
N GLU A 529 4.80 -7.91 -15.28
CA GLU A 529 3.73 -7.53 -16.22
C GLU A 529 3.91 -6.09 -16.73
N LEU A 530 4.35 -5.16 -15.88
CA LEU A 530 4.62 -3.78 -16.29
C LEU A 530 5.84 -3.69 -17.21
N CYS A 531 6.92 -4.40 -16.89
CA CYS A 531 8.10 -4.50 -17.74
C CYS A 531 7.77 -5.10 -19.10
N ASP A 532 6.91 -6.13 -19.16
CA ASP A 532 6.51 -6.78 -20.42
C ASP A 532 5.60 -5.86 -21.27
N LEU A 533 4.96 -4.84 -20.68
CA LEU A 533 4.29 -3.77 -21.42
C LEU A 533 5.28 -2.74 -21.99
N TRP A 534 6.44 -2.57 -21.36
CA TRP A 534 7.44 -1.57 -21.74
C TRP A 534 8.50 -2.11 -22.70
N PHE A 535 8.97 -3.32 -22.44
CA PHE A 535 10.08 -3.97 -23.14
C PHE A 535 9.74 -5.41 -23.51
N ASP A 536 10.27 -5.89 -24.63
CA ASP A 536 10.27 -7.31 -24.96
C ASP A 536 11.34 -8.08 -24.16
N GLU A 537 11.50 -9.38 -24.44
CA GLU A 537 12.45 -10.25 -23.74
C GLU A 537 13.91 -9.84 -23.95
N ASP A 538 14.22 -9.16 -25.07
CA ASP A 538 15.55 -8.62 -25.37
C ASP A 538 15.81 -7.25 -24.71
N GLY A 539 14.81 -6.68 -24.04
CA GLY A 539 14.88 -5.32 -23.49
C GLY A 539 14.63 -4.22 -24.52
N LYS A 540 14.07 -4.52 -25.70
CA LYS A 540 13.72 -3.51 -26.70
C LYS A 540 12.32 -2.96 -26.44
N LYS A 541 12.11 -1.68 -26.74
CA LYS A 541 10.83 -0.99 -26.56
C LYS A 541 9.68 -1.69 -27.31
N THR A 542 8.58 -1.93 -26.60
CA THR A 542 7.32 -2.41 -27.19
C THR A 542 6.66 -1.32 -28.03
N GLN A 543 5.56 -1.67 -28.70
CA GLN A 543 4.74 -0.70 -29.43
C GLN A 543 4.15 0.40 -28.53
N TYR A 544 3.89 0.10 -27.25
CA TYR A 544 3.37 1.09 -26.30
C TYR A 544 4.35 2.24 -26.11
N LEU A 545 5.60 1.95 -25.74
CA LEU A 545 6.62 3.00 -25.53
C LEU A 545 6.95 3.74 -26.82
N LYS A 546 7.12 3.03 -27.93
CA LYS A 546 7.39 3.64 -29.25
C LYS A 546 6.29 4.64 -29.63
N THR A 547 5.03 4.32 -29.34
CA THR A 547 3.90 5.20 -29.66
C THR A 547 3.85 6.40 -28.71
N LEU A 548 4.06 6.20 -27.41
CA LEU A 548 4.14 7.30 -26.44
C LEU A 548 5.24 8.30 -26.82
N GLU A 549 6.44 7.83 -27.12
CA GLU A 549 7.58 8.67 -27.51
C GLU A 549 7.30 9.46 -28.79
N LYS A 550 6.75 8.78 -29.81
CA LYS A 550 6.34 9.43 -31.06
C LYS A 550 5.33 10.55 -30.83
N GLU A 551 4.46 10.40 -29.85
CA GLU A 551 3.46 11.39 -29.49
C GLU A 551 3.95 12.35 -28.37
N GLY A 552 5.23 12.30 -28.00
CA GLY A 552 5.85 13.25 -27.06
C GLY A 552 5.53 13.00 -25.58
N VAL A 553 5.18 11.77 -25.22
CA VAL A 553 5.04 11.30 -23.84
C VAL A 553 6.21 10.36 -23.55
N ASN A 554 7.00 10.65 -22.51
CA ASN A 554 8.10 9.75 -22.12
C ASN A 554 7.71 8.86 -20.94
N LEU A 555 8.55 7.86 -20.66
CA LEU A 555 8.28 6.90 -19.59
C LEU A 555 8.37 7.52 -18.20
N THR A 556 9.18 8.56 -18.00
CA THR A 556 9.29 9.25 -16.70
C THR A 556 8.02 10.03 -16.36
N ASN A 557 7.34 10.62 -17.35
CA ASN A 557 6.02 11.23 -17.18
C ASN A 557 4.98 10.20 -16.73
N MET A 558 4.93 9.05 -17.41
CA MET A 558 4.01 7.97 -17.04
C MET A 558 4.30 7.44 -15.64
N SER A 559 5.57 7.25 -15.31
CA SER A 559 6.03 6.75 -14.01
C SER A 559 5.65 7.68 -12.85
N SER A 560 5.76 9.00 -13.05
CA SER A 560 5.33 9.99 -12.07
C SER A 560 3.83 9.87 -11.76
N ILE A 561 3.00 9.77 -12.81
CA ILE A 561 1.54 9.66 -12.65
C ILE A 561 1.15 8.33 -11.97
N LEU A 562 1.82 7.24 -12.34
CA LEU A 562 1.55 5.88 -11.83
C LEU A 562 2.13 5.61 -10.43
N SER A 563 2.87 6.56 -9.85
CA SER A 563 3.35 6.45 -8.47
C SER A 563 2.19 6.16 -7.51
N GLY A 564 2.33 5.13 -6.66
CA GLY A 564 1.29 4.65 -5.74
C GLY A 564 0.29 3.65 -6.34
N ALA A 565 0.48 3.14 -7.56
CA ALA A 565 -0.42 2.16 -8.16
C ALA A 565 -0.34 0.76 -7.53
N GLY A 566 0.80 0.41 -6.91
CA GLY A 566 1.04 -0.89 -6.29
C GLY A 566 0.86 -2.05 -7.28
N VAL A 567 0.09 -3.06 -6.89
CA VAL A 567 -0.20 -4.23 -7.74
C VAL A 567 -1.02 -3.90 -8.99
N HIS A 568 -1.66 -2.72 -9.04
CA HIS A 568 -2.50 -2.31 -10.17
C HIS A 568 -1.71 -1.60 -11.28
N ALA A 569 -0.41 -1.36 -11.08
CA ALA A 569 0.43 -0.61 -12.03
C ALA A 569 0.33 -1.08 -13.50
N PRO A 570 0.34 -2.39 -13.83
CA PRO A 570 0.19 -2.83 -15.23
C PRO A 570 -1.14 -2.42 -15.85
N LYS A 571 -2.23 -2.61 -15.10
CA LYS A 571 -3.57 -2.23 -15.54
C LYS A 571 -3.66 -0.70 -15.70
N SER A 572 -3.24 0.04 -14.68
CA SER A 572 -3.29 1.51 -14.68
C SER A 572 -2.41 2.12 -15.78
N PHE A 573 -1.25 1.53 -16.10
CA PHE A 573 -0.46 1.94 -17.26
C PHE A 573 -1.23 1.78 -18.56
N LYS A 574 -1.87 0.61 -18.77
CA LYS A 574 -2.64 0.34 -19.99
C LYS A 574 -3.86 1.26 -20.10
N ASP A 575 -4.58 1.46 -19.01
CA ASP A 575 -5.74 2.34 -18.97
C ASP A 575 -5.33 3.79 -19.25
N LEU A 576 -4.24 4.27 -18.64
CA LEU A 576 -3.70 5.62 -18.91
C LEU A 576 -3.17 5.75 -20.34
N TYR A 577 -2.50 4.72 -20.88
CA TYR A 577 -2.09 4.68 -22.28
C TYR A 577 -3.31 4.85 -23.20
N ASN A 578 -4.41 4.13 -22.96
CA ASN A 578 -5.63 4.23 -23.75
C ASN A 578 -6.33 5.60 -23.59
N ALA A 579 -6.24 6.22 -22.41
CA ALA A 579 -6.73 7.57 -22.19
C ALA A 579 -5.91 8.62 -22.95
N PHE A 580 -4.61 8.36 -23.16
CA PHE A 580 -3.70 9.26 -23.88
C PHE A 580 -3.69 9.01 -25.39
N ILE A 581 -3.77 7.76 -25.82
CA ILE A 581 -3.54 7.30 -27.17
C ILE A 581 -4.72 6.43 -27.64
N ASN A 582 -5.30 6.77 -28.78
CA ASN A 582 -6.39 6.02 -29.39
C ASN A 582 -5.90 4.76 -30.15
N GLU A 583 -6.84 3.98 -30.68
CA GLU A 583 -6.55 2.74 -31.41
C GLU A 583 -5.67 2.95 -32.66
N GLN A 584 -5.66 4.16 -33.24
CA GLN A 584 -4.80 4.52 -34.38
C GLN A 584 -3.38 4.95 -33.96
N GLY A 585 -3.04 4.88 -32.67
CA GLY A 585 -1.75 5.31 -32.14
C GLY A 585 -1.56 6.82 -32.15
N LYS A 586 -2.65 7.58 -31.98
CA LYS A 586 -2.67 9.05 -31.96
C LYS A 586 -3.21 9.58 -30.65
N LYS A 587 -2.75 10.78 -30.25
CA LYS A 587 -3.32 11.47 -29.07
C LYS A 587 -4.85 11.51 -29.14
N THR A 588 -5.49 11.13 -28.05
CA THR A 588 -6.94 11.31 -27.84
C THR A 588 -7.29 12.80 -27.84
N PRO A 589 -8.57 13.16 -28.07
CA PRO A 589 -9.02 14.55 -27.97
C PRO A 589 -8.64 15.20 -26.64
N HIS A 590 -8.87 14.50 -25.52
CA HIS A 590 -8.56 14.96 -24.17
C HIS A 590 -7.07 15.35 -24.02
N LEU A 591 -6.16 14.50 -24.45
CA LEU A 591 -4.73 14.81 -24.38
C LEU A 591 -4.33 15.93 -25.35
N LYS A 592 -4.96 16.00 -26.52
CA LYS A 592 -4.73 17.10 -27.49
C LYS A 592 -5.14 18.45 -26.92
N HIS A 593 -6.24 18.53 -26.15
CA HIS A 593 -6.69 19.80 -25.56
C HIS A 593 -5.63 20.43 -24.68
N PHE A 594 -4.87 19.62 -23.93
CA PHE A 594 -3.76 20.11 -23.11
C PHE A 594 -2.50 20.48 -23.91
N LEU A 595 -2.21 19.79 -25.01
CA LEU A 595 -0.90 19.85 -25.70
C LEU A 595 -0.93 20.53 -27.09
N LYS A 596 -1.92 21.38 -27.40
CA LYS A 596 -2.05 22.03 -28.73
C LYS A 596 -0.77 22.80 -29.14
N GLY A 597 -0.57 22.93 -30.46
CA GLY A 597 0.70 23.27 -31.13
C GLY A 597 1.32 24.65 -30.81
N LYS A 598 2.56 24.85 -31.30
CA LYS A 598 3.41 26.04 -31.03
C LYS A 598 2.66 27.36 -31.31
N GLY A 599 2.53 28.21 -30.30
CA GLY A 599 1.99 29.57 -30.40
C GLY A 599 0.91 29.91 -29.37
N GLU A 600 0.29 28.91 -28.73
CA GLU A 600 -0.70 29.07 -27.66
C GLU A 600 -0.12 28.70 -26.28
N GLU A 601 -0.57 29.36 -25.20
CA GLU A 601 -0.16 29.06 -23.83
C GLU A 601 -0.80 27.74 -23.34
N ASN A 602 -0.18 26.62 -23.68
CA ASN A 602 -0.69 25.27 -23.39
C ASN A 602 0.18 24.53 -22.35
N PHE A 603 -0.41 23.53 -21.69
CA PHE A 603 0.33 22.65 -20.79
C PHE A 603 1.36 21.81 -21.57
N SER A 604 2.49 21.52 -20.94
CA SER A 604 3.41 20.49 -21.42
C SER A 604 3.12 19.15 -20.75
N MET A 605 3.64 18.04 -21.30
CA MET A 605 3.57 16.76 -20.58
C MET A 605 4.29 16.78 -19.25
N HIS A 606 5.37 17.56 -19.14
CA HIS A 606 6.04 17.77 -17.86
C HIS A 606 5.05 18.37 -16.85
N ASN A 607 4.30 19.40 -17.25
CA ASN A 607 3.30 20.03 -16.39
C ASN A 607 2.21 19.03 -15.96
N LEU A 608 1.61 18.32 -16.92
CA LEU A 608 0.58 17.34 -16.60
C LEU A 608 1.08 16.24 -15.67
N SER A 609 2.29 15.71 -15.92
CA SER A 609 2.86 14.66 -15.07
C SER A 609 3.26 15.14 -13.67
N GLY A 610 3.55 16.43 -13.51
CA GLY A 610 3.79 17.05 -12.20
C GLY A 610 2.48 17.22 -11.43
N ILE A 611 1.44 17.72 -12.09
CA ILE A 611 0.10 17.90 -11.50
C ILE A 611 -0.50 16.56 -11.08
N LEU A 612 -0.46 15.58 -11.97
CA LEU A 612 -1.08 14.26 -11.78
C LEU A 612 -0.13 13.25 -11.12
N SER A 613 1.04 13.69 -10.63
CA SER A 613 1.99 12.83 -9.93
C SER A 613 1.32 12.17 -8.71
N GLY A 614 1.53 10.87 -8.52
CA GLY A 614 0.94 10.13 -7.40
C GLY A 614 -0.53 9.75 -7.58
N SER A 615 -1.11 9.86 -8.78
CA SER A 615 -2.49 9.41 -9.05
C SER A 615 -2.65 7.89 -8.95
N GLY A 616 -1.57 7.14 -9.20
CA GLY A 616 -1.46 5.71 -8.97
C GLY A 616 -2.54 4.92 -9.72
N ALA A 617 -3.32 4.14 -8.98
CA ALA A 617 -4.35 3.28 -9.56
C ALA A 617 -5.50 4.05 -10.23
N LYS A 618 -5.68 5.34 -9.90
CA LYS A 618 -6.75 6.23 -10.39
C LYS A 618 -6.25 7.27 -11.38
N ALA A 619 -5.16 6.97 -12.09
CA ALA A 619 -4.55 7.90 -13.04
C ALA A 619 -5.52 8.42 -14.12
N VAL A 620 -6.41 7.56 -14.64
CA VAL A 620 -7.41 7.95 -15.65
C VAL A 620 -8.46 8.88 -15.05
N ASP A 621 -9.08 8.50 -13.93
CA ASP A 621 -10.06 9.34 -13.22
C ASP A 621 -9.47 10.73 -12.93
N ALA A 622 -8.24 10.78 -12.41
CA ALA A 622 -7.56 12.04 -12.11
C ALA A 622 -7.32 12.88 -13.37
N PHE A 623 -6.89 12.25 -14.46
CA PHE A 623 -6.68 12.92 -15.74
C PHE A 623 -8.00 13.49 -16.32
N GLU A 624 -9.08 12.72 -16.31
CA GLU A 624 -10.39 13.12 -16.82
C GLU A 624 -11.04 14.20 -15.96
N GLU A 625 -11.00 14.07 -14.63
CA GLU A 625 -11.52 15.09 -13.72
C GLU A 625 -10.74 16.41 -13.83
N PHE A 626 -9.42 16.34 -14.02
CA PHE A 626 -8.59 17.52 -14.24
C PHE A 626 -8.85 18.14 -15.61
N HIS A 627 -8.99 17.31 -16.66
CA HIS A 627 -9.43 17.75 -17.97
C HIS A 627 -10.74 18.53 -17.88
N ASN A 628 -11.77 17.96 -17.24
CA ASN A 628 -13.10 18.57 -17.14
C ASN A 628 -13.12 19.86 -16.32
N ALA A 629 -12.15 20.07 -15.43
CA ALA A 629 -11.97 21.37 -14.76
C ALA A 629 -11.36 22.43 -15.68
N CYS A 630 -10.53 22.03 -16.66
CA CYS A 630 -9.80 22.92 -17.55
C CYS A 630 -10.51 23.17 -18.90
N PHE A 631 -11.23 22.16 -19.41
CA PHE A 631 -11.82 22.14 -20.74
C PHE A 631 -13.21 21.50 -20.72
N ASN A 632 -14.07 21.90 -21.67
CA ASN A 632 -15.29 21.20 -21.99
C ASN A 632 -15.05 20.03 -22.97
N SER A 633 -16.10 19.30 -23.33
CA SER A 633 -16.03 18.15 -24.25
C SER A 633 -15.52 18.50 -25.66
N GLU A 634 -15.70 19.75 -26.10
CA GLU A 634 -15.20 20.26 -27.39
C GLU A 634 -13.75 20.76 -27.33
N GLY A 635 -13.14 20.77 -26.13
CA GLY A 635 -11.79 21.28 -25.93
C GLY A 635 -11.69 22.80 -25.84
N ARG A 636 -12.81 23.49 -25.56
CA ARG A 636 -12.79 24.91 -25.20
C ARG A 636 -12.44 25.04 -23.72
N ARG A 637 -11.61 26.03 -23.39
CA ARG A 637 -11.24 26.33 -22.00
C ARG A 637 -12.49 26.64 -21.17
N THR A 638 -12.49 26.20 -19.93
CA THR A 638 -13.52 26.57 -18.95
C THR A 638 -13.26 27.99 -18.45
N LYS A 639 -14.28 28.60 -17.83
CA LYS A 639 -14.14 29.91 -17.15
C LYS A 639 -12.94 29.93 -16.19
N ILE A 640 -12.74 28.84 -15.42
CA ILE A 640 -11.64 28.72 -14.47
C ILE A 640 -10.29 28.96 -15.15
N LEU A 641 -10.02 28.26 -16.25
CA LEU A 641 -8.73 28.34 -16.92
C LEU A 641 -8.56 29.66 -17.68
N ASP A 642 -9.64 30.16 -18.29
CA ASP A 642 -9.64 31.45 -18.99
C ASP A 642 -9.32 32.62 -18.03
N ASP A 643 -9.96 32.67 -16.87
CA ASP A 643 -9.76 33.73 -15.88
C ASP A 643 -8.30 33.75 -15.37
N PHE A 644 -7.72 32.58 -15.07
CA PHE A 644 -6.29 32.47 -14.71
C PHE A 644 -5.37 33.03 -15.80
N TYR A 645 -5.59 32.66 -17.06
CA TYR A 645 -4.73 33.12 -18.15
C TYR A 645 -4.92 34.62 -18.42
N ASN A 646 -6.15 35.13 -18.30
CA ASN A 646 -6.48 36.55 -18.48
C ASN A 646 -5.73 37.47 -17.50
N ILE A 647 -5.40 36.96 -16.30
CA ILE A 647 -4.63 37.72 -15.30
C ILE A 647 -3.14 37.36 -15.26
N GLY A 648 -2.67 36.55 -16.21
CA GLY A 648 -1.24 36.27 -16.44
C GLY A 648 -0.68 34.98 -15.84
N PHE A 649 -1.52 34.07 -15.31
CA PHE A 649 -1.04 32.74 -14.92
C PHE A 649 -0.77 31.91 -16.17
N ARG A 650 0.43 31.33 -16.23
CA ARG A 650 0.82 30.39 -17.28
C ARG A 650 0.56 28.94 -16.85
N PRO A 651 0.45 27.99 -17.80
CA PRO A 651 0.36 26.56 -17.50
C PRO A 651 1.45 26.06 -16.52
N SER A 652 2.67 26.58 -16.60
CA SER A 652 3.76 26.25 -15.67
C SER A 652 3.52 26.77 -14.26
N ASN A 653 2.86 27.91 -14.09
CA ASN A 653 2.50 28.44 -12.77
C ASN A 653 1.44 27.56 -12.11
N LEU A 654 0.38 27.22 -12.86
CA LEU A 654 -0.64 26.27 -12.41
C LEU A 654 -0.05 24.90 -12.11
N SER A 655 0.90 24.43 -12.92
CA SER A 655 1.63 23.19 -12.66
C SER A 655 2.44 23.22 -11.37
N SER A 656 3.06 24.35 -11.04
CA SER A 656 3.84 24.50 -9.81
C SER A 656 2.93 24.43 -8.60
N ILE A 657 1.83 25.20 -8.60
CA ILE A 657 0.92 25.26 -7.44
C ILE A 657 0.10 23.97 -7.24
N LEU A 658 -0.18 23.24 -8.33
CA LEU A 658 -0.90 21.96 -8.31
C LEU A 658 0.04 20.75 -8.32
N CYS A 659 1.36 20.95 -8.18
CA CYS A 659 2.34 19.87 -8.19
C CYS A 659 1.99 18.81 -7.15
N ARG A 660 2.02 17.53 -7.54
CA ARG A 660 1.61 16.37 -6.70
C ARG A 660 0.15 16.40 -6.26
N GLY A 661 -0.71 17.16 -6.95
CA GLY A 661 -2.15 17.15 -6.71
C GLY A 661 -2.79 15.76 -6.93
N GLY A 662 -2.25 14.98 -7.87
CA GLY A 662 -2.68 13.61 -8.16
C GLY A 662 -4.19 13.53 -8.41
N ILE A 663 -4.87 12.63 -7.70
CA ILE A 663 -6.33 12.48 -7.74
C ILE A 663 -7.10 13.73 -7.26
N ARG A 664 -6.45 14.65 -6.55
CA ARG A 664 -7.06 15.88 -6.01
C ARG A 664 -6.82 17.09 -6.90
N ALA A 665 -6.05 16.98 -7.98
CA ALA A 665 -5.65 18.11 -8.82
C ALA A 665 -6.84 18.99 -9.23
N SER A 666 -7.95 18.38 -9.67
CA SER A 666 -9.19 19.09 -10.06
C SER A 666 -9.80 19.86 -8.88
N SER A 667 -9.94 19.22 -7.71
CA SER A 667 -10.48 19.85 -6.51
C SER A 667 -9.59 20.97 -5.98
N ILE A 668 -8.26 20.80 -6.03
CA ILE A 668 -7.30 21.81 -5.60
C ILE A 668 -7.36 23.01 -6.54
N LEU A 669 -7.43 22.80 -7.87
CA LEU A 669 -7.58 23.90 -8.83
C LEU A 669 -8.86 24.71 -8.57
N LYS A 670 -9.99 24.04 -8.32
CA LYS A 670 -11.27 24.71 -8.00
C LYS A 670 -11.21 25.50 -6.69
N SER A 671 -10.62 24.92 -5.65
CA SER A 671 -10.40 25.61 -4.38
C SER A 671 -9.45 26.79 -4.52
N PHE A 672 -8.41 26.67 -5.35
CA PHE A 672 -7.50 27.76 -5.62
C PHE A 672 -8.19 28.90 -6.39
N TYR A 673 -9.05 28.54 -7.35
CA TYR A 673 -9.87 29.49 -8.09
C TYR A 673 -10.80 30.28 -7.17
N SER A 674 -11.50 29.63 -6.23
CA SER A 674 -12.42 30.33 -5.30
C SER A 674 -11.71 31.31 -4.36
N VAL A 675 -10.41 31.12 -4.11
CA VAL A 675 -9.61 32.06 -3.31
C VAL A 675 -9.07 33.20 -4.17
N CYS A 676 -8.68 32.92 -5.40
CA CYS A 676 -8.08 33.90 -6.32
C CYS A 676 -9.11 34.81 -7.01
N PHE A 677 -10.36 34.38 -7.12
CA PHE A 677 -11.39 35.06 -7.91
C PHE A 677 -12.70 35.26 -7.14
N ASN A 678 -13.41 36.33 -7.46
CA ASN A 678 -14.78 36.58 -7.02
C ASN A 678 -15.81 35.87 -7.94
N GLU A 679 -17.10 35.95 -7.63
CA GLU A 679 -18.17 35.29 -8.40
C GLU A 679 -18.22 35.73 -9.88
N GLU A 680 -17.82 36.98 -10.14
CA GLU A 680 -17.78 37.55 -11.50
C GLU A 680 -16.57 37.07 -12.31
N GLY A 681 -15.54 36.50 -11.67
CA GLY A 681 -14.27 36.12 -12.31
C GLY A 681 -13.20 37.23 -12.28
N GLY A 682 -13.43 38.29 -11.52
CA GLY A 682 -12.41 39.29 -11.19
C GLY A 682 -11.48 38.81 -10.08
N LYS A 683 -10.30 39.43 -9.95
CA LYS A 683 -9.36 39.12 -8.85
C LYS A 683 -10.04 39.33 -7.49
N SER A 684 -9.86 38.39 -6.58
CA SER A 684 -10.23 38.57 -5.18
C SER A 684 -9.37 39.64 -4.52
N THR A 685 -9.83 40.16 -3.38
CA THR A 685 -9.04 41.10 -2.56
C THR A 685 -7.66 40.53 -2.22
N ILE A 686 -7.62 39.24 -1.85
CA ILE A 686 -6.39 38.52 -1.51
C ILE A 686 -5.38 38.60 -2.66
N LEU A 687 -5.80 38.24 -3.88
CA LEU A 687 -4.89 38.25 -5.03
C LEU A 687 -4.55 39.68 -5.47
N GLN A 688 -5.50 40.61 -5.37
CA GLN A 688 -5.30 42.00 -5.74
C GLN A 688 -4.25 42.68 -4.86
N ASP A 689 -4.22 42.41 -3.55
CA ASP A 689 -3.21 42.98 -2.63
C ASP A 689 -1.79 42.56 -3.01
N PHE A 690 -1.58 41.27 -3.34
CA PHE A 690 -0.29 40.79 -3.86
C PHE A 690 0.12 41.49 -5.16
N TYR A 691 -0.81 41.67 -6.10
CA TYR A 691 -0.53 42.39 -7.34
C TYR A 691 -0.19 43.86 -7.10
N ASN A 692 -0.87 44.52 -6.15
CA ASN A 692 -0.66 45.93 -5.83
C ASN A 692 0.77 46.22 -5.36
N ILE A 693 1.39 45.27 -4.63
CA ILE A 693 2.77 45.39 -4.17
C ILE A 693 3.80 44.79 -5.14
N GLY A 694 3.36 44.26 -6.29
CA GLY A 694 4.24 43.85 -7.39
C GLY A 694 4.50 42.35 -7.56
N PHE A 695 3.80 41.47 -6.84
CA PHE A 695 3.89 40.02 -7.10
C PHE A 695 3.33 39.67 -8.48
N LYS A 696 4.00 38.75 -9.17
CA LYS A 696 3.49 38.10 -10.38
C LYS A 696 3.02 36.68 -10.05
N PRO A 697 2.17 36.07 -10.91
CA PRO A 697 1.76 34.67 -10.77
C PRO A 697 2.91 33.69 -10.56
N VAL A 698 4.03 33.88 -11.26
CA VAL A 698 5.22 33.02 -11.13
C VAL A 698 5.86 33.10 -9.75
N ASP A 699 5.81 34.26 -9.11
CA ASP A 699 6.39 34.51 -7.79
C ASP A 699 5.58 33.76 -6.72
N LEU A 700 4.25 33.94 -6.74
CA LEU A 700 3.32 33.25 -5.84
C LEU A 700 3.37 31.72 -6.02
N CYS A 701 3.34 31.24 -7.26
CA CYS A 701 3.35 29.80 -7.54
C CYS A 701 4.70 29.13 -7.25
N SER A 702 5.80 29.89 -7.25
CA SER A 702 7.13 29.40 -6.84
C SER A 702 7.20 29.21 -5.33
N LEU A 703 6.73 30.21 -4.58
CA LEU A 703 6.71 30.19 -3.12
C LEU A 703 5.77 29.10 -2.57
N LEU A 704 4.58 28.99 -3.16
CA LEU A 704 3.50 28.08 -2.75
C LEU A 704 3.42 26.80 -3.58
N SER A 705 4.54 26.36 -4.18
CA SER A 705 4.58 25.12 -4.98
C SER A 705 3.92 23.95 -4.23
N GLY A 706 3.01 23.23 -4.89
CA GLY A 706 2.25 22.11 -4.31
C GLY A 706 1.22 22.47 -3.22
N THR A 707 1.06 23.75 -2.85
CA THR A 707 0.21 24.18 -1.72
C THR A 707 -0.69 25.36 -2.11
N ALA A 708 -1.73 25.08 -2.89
CA ALA A 708 -2.66 26.14 -3.32
C ALA A 708 -3.41 26.82 -2.16
N GLY A 709 -3.75 26.08 -1.09
CA GLY A 709 -4.42 26.62 0.10
C GLY A 709 -3.51 27.46 1.01
N GLY A 710 -2.22 27.59 0.70
CA GLY A 710 -1.28 28.40 1.46
C GLY A 710 -1.44 29.92 1.21
N ILE A 711 -2.11 30.31 0.13
CA ILE A 711 -2.19 31.72 -0.28
C ILE A 711 -2.96 32.60 0.72
N GLU A 712 -4.01 32.09 1.36
CA GLU A 712 -4.77 32.84 2.38
C GLU A 712 -3.90 33.09 3.62
N ARG A 713 -3.23 32.05 4.12
CA ARG A 713 -2.29 32.17 5.25
C ARG A 713 -1.13 33.12 4.93
N LEU A 714 -0.60 33.06 3.72
CA LEU A 714 0.45 33.97 3.27
C LEU A 714 -0.06 35.41 3.19
N HIS A 715 -1.29 35.62 2.72
CA HIS A 715 -1.91 36.94 2.68
C HIS A 715 -2.09 37.51 4.08
N GLU A 716 -2.67 36.73 5.01
CA GLU A 716 -2.80 37.12 6.41
C GLU A 716 -1.44 37.50 7.01
N PHE A 717 -0.41 36.70 6.74
CA PHE A 717 0.93 36.96 7.23
C PHE A 717 1.55 38.25 6.65
N CYS A 718 1.39 38.50 5.35
CA CYS A 718 2.03 39.61 4.66
C CYS A 718 1.28 40.94 4.78
N PHE A 719 -0.04 40.94 4.98
CA PHE A 719 -0.86 42.15 4.90
C PHE A 719 -1.59 42.53 6.20
N VAL A 720 -1.65 41.64 7.21
CA VAL A 720 -2.29 41.94 8.51
C VAL A 720 -1.25 42.38 9.56
N GLU A 721 -1.63 43.29 10.46
CA GLU A 721 -0.72 44.23 11.14
C GLU A 721 0.46 43.63 11.94
N GLU A 722 0.33 42.44 12.53
CA GLU A 722 1.35 41.89 13.44
C GLU A 722 2.60 41.35 12.73
N SER A 723 2.49 40.91 11.48
CA SER A 723 3.58 40.23 10.75
C SER A 723 3.98 40.89 9.42
N LYS A 724 3.24 41.89 8.94
CA LYS A 724 3.55 42.62 7.69
C LYS A 724 4.96 43.24 7.67
N VAL A 725 5.52 43.53 8.86
CA VAL A 725 6.88 44.07 9.02
C VAL A 725 7.94 43.21 8.31
N TYR A 726 7.76 41.89 8.32
CA TYR A 726 8.74 40.96 7.75
C TYR A 726 8.86 41.08 6.23
N LEU A 727 7.77 41.38 5.53
CA LEU A 727 7.80 41.63 4.09
C LEU A 727 8.20 43.08 3.81
N ASN A 728 7.67 44.03 4.58
CA ASN A 728 7.90 45.46 4.35
C ASN A 728 9.38 45.85 4.43
N HIS A 729 10.16 45.29 5.36
CA HIS A 729 11.60 45.59 5.40
C HIS A 729 12.33 45.21 4.10
N PHE A 730 11.92 44.14 3.40
CA PHE A 730 12.48 43.83 2.08
C PHE A 730 11.96 44.78 1.00
N LEU A 731 10.72 45.25 1.10
CA LEU A 731 10.14 46.19 0.13
C LEU A 731 10.71 47.61 0.27
N ASP A 732 11.08 48.00 1.50
CA ASP A 732 11.60 49.32 1.85
C ASP A 732 13.12 49.44 1.56
N ASP A 733 13.85 48.32 1.50
CA ASP A 733 15.29 48.28 1.17
C ASP A 733 15.53 48.36 -0.35
N ILE A 734 15.75 49.58 -0.84
CA ILE A 734 16.00 49.89 -2.27
C ILE A 734 17.22 49.13 -2.83
N GLU A 735 18.23 48.87 -2.00
CA GLU A 735 19.44 48.13 -2.38
C GLU A 735 19.32 46.61 -2.09
N GLY A 736 18.22 46.21 -1.46
CA GLY A 736 17.96 44.86 -0.95
C GLY A 736 17.40 43.89 -1.99
N PHE A 737 16.83 42.79 -1.50
CA PHE A 737 16.22 41.76 -2.35
C PHE A 737 14.90 42.23 -2.94
N THR A 738 14.76 42.14 -4.26
CA THR A 738 13.46 42.32 -4.92
C THR A 738 12.49 41.18 -4.57
N LEU A 739 11.18 41.37 -4.76
CA LEU A 739 10.19 40.30 -4.59
C LEU A 739 10.52 39.04 -5.41
N ASN A 740 10.95 39.21 -6.65
CA ASN A 740 11.40 38.10 -7.48
C ASN A 740 12.65 37.42 -6.91
N ASN A 741 13.57 38.16 -6.28
CA ASN A 741 14.70 37.53 -5.58
C ASN A 741 14.20 36.68 -4.41
N LEU A 742 13.31 37.21 -3.57
CA LEU A 742 12.73 36.48 -2.45
C LEU A 742 12.02 35.21 -2.88
N CYS A 743 11.17 35.28 -3.91
CA CYS A 743 10.44 34.13 -4.40
C CYS A 743 11.33 33.07 -5.06
N ASN A 744 12.47 33.46 -5.64
CA ASN A 744 13.48 32.52 -6.14
C ASN A 744 14.25 31.83 -5.00
N ILE A 745 14.60 32.58 -3.95
CA ILE A 745 15.27 32.04 -2.76
C ILE A 745 14.34 31.04 -2.05
N LEU A 746 13.12 31.49 -1.76
CA LEU A 746 12.09 30.75 -1.03
C LEU A 746 11.27 29.82 -1.94
N HIS A 747 11.72 29.56 -3.17
CA HIS A 747 11.06 28.63 -4.07
C HIS A 747 10.95 27.24 -3.42
N GLY A 748 9.75 26.66 -3.44
CA GLY A 748 9.48 25.37 -2.80
C GLY A 748 9.43 25.42 -1.27
N ALA A 749 9.12 26.57 -0.68
CA ALA A 749 8.81 26.65 0.75
C ALA A 749 7.48 25.94 1.11
N GLU A 750 6.55 25.88 0.15
CA GLU A 750 5.26 25.18 0.24
C GLU A 750 4.44 25.70 1.45
N ASP A 751 3.92 24.80 2.30
CA ASP A 751 3.18 25.11 3.53
C ASP A 751 3.94 25.99 4.54
N ASN A 752 5.27 26.06 4.43
CA ASN A 752 6.14 26.79 5.36
C ASN A 752 6.55 28.18 4.84
N ALA A 753 5.93 28.68 3.76
CA ALA A 753 6.26 29.98 3.18
C ALA A 753 6.34 31.13 4.20
N CYS A 754 5.42 31.18 5.16
CA CYS A 754 5.40 32.23 6.19
C CYS A 754 6.59 32.12 7.16
N SER A 755 6.87 30.92 7.67
CA SER A 755 8.02 30.69 8.54
C SER A 755 9.34 30.89 7.80
N ALA A 756 9.44 30.44 6.56
CA ALA A 756 10.63 30.62 5.74
C ALA A 756 10.91 32.09 5.45
N LEU A 757 9.88 32.89 5.13
CA LEU A 757 10.01 34.34 4.96
C LEU A 757 10.46 35.02 6.26
N LYS A 758 9.87 34.65 7.40
CA LYS A 758 10.25 35.17 8.72
C LYS A 758 11.68 34.81 9.10
N ASP A 759 12.08 33.56 8.94
CA ASP A 759 13.41 33.09 9.31
C ASP A 759 14.48 33.67 8.39
N PHE A 760 14.16 33.85 7.11
CA PHE A 760 15.03 34.54 6.16
C PHE A 760 15.13 36.04 6.47
N HIS A 761 14.01 36.69 6.81
CA HIS A 761 14.02 38.06 7.32
C HIS A 761 14.96 38.19 8.51
N ASN A 762 14.79 37.36 9.55
CA ASN A 762 15.53 37.50 10.80
C ASN A 762 17.05 37.28 10.67
N ILE A 763 17.50 36.65 9.57
CA ILE A 763 18.93 36.58 9.28
C ILE A 763 19.41 37.76 8.42
N CYS A 764 18.55 38.36 7.59
CA CYS A 764 18.92 39.51 6.76
C CYS A 764 18.79 40.85 7.49
N TYR A 765 17.78 41.00 8.36
CA TYR A 765 17.46 42.24 9.06
C TYR A 765 17.19 42.01 10.56
N ASP A 766 17.47 43.04 11.36
CA ASP A 766 17.04 43.13 12.76
C ASP A 766 15.57 43.58 12.88
N ASN A 767 15.08 43.71 14.12
CA ASN A 767 13.69 44.13 14.38
C ASN A 767 13.38 45.56 13.92
N ASN A 768 14.40 46.39 13.66
CA ASN A 768 14.25 47.76 13.20
C ASN A 768 14.42 47.88 11.67
N GLY A 769 14.67 46.77 10.97
CA GLY A 769 14.92 46.76 9.53
C GLY A 769 16.36 47.09 9.15
N ASN A 770 17.31 47.12 10.10
CA ASN A 770 18.72 47.29 9.76
C ASN A 770 19.30 45.96 9.28
N LYS A 771 20.14 46.01 8.25
CA LYS A 771 20.86 44.83 7.73
C LYS A 771 21.71 44.22 8.84
N THR A 772 21.69 42.89 8.94
CA THR A 772 22.61 42.18 9.84
C THR A 772 23.98 42.00 9.18
N ILE A 773 24.97 41.58 9.97
CA ILE A 773 26.31 41.22 9.48
C ILE A 773 26.29 40.17 8.37
N PHE A 774 25.30 39.26 8.37
CA PHE A 774 25.17 38.20 7.37
C PHE A 774 24.88 38.74 5.96
N LEU A 775 24.25 39.92 5.87
CA LEU A 775 23.94 40.57 4.59
C LEU A 775 24.97 41.67 4.26
N ASP A 776 25.35 42.47 5.26
CA ASP A 776 26.31 43.57 5.11
C ASP A 776 27.68 43.10 4.61
N ASP A 777 28.21 41.97 5.09
CA ASP A 777 29.52 41.47 4.65
C ASP A 777 29.54 41.13 3.14
N PHE A 778 28.44 40.60 2.61
CA PHE A 778 28.33 40.31 1.17
C PHE A 778 28.23 41.60 0.34
N TYR A 779 27.44 42.58 0.79
CA TYR A 779 27.33 43.87 0.10
C TYR A 779 28.66 44.64 0.13
N ASN A 780 29.36 44.64 1.28
CA ASN A 780 30.72 45.18 1.40
C ASN A 780 31.74 44.43 0.52
N SER A 781 31.44 43.20 0.13
CA SER A 781 32.23 42.38 -0.81
C SER A 781 31.75 42.49 -2.26
N ASN A 782 30.98 43.53 -2.60
CA ASN A 782 30.45 43.83 -3.94
C ASN A 782 29.47 42.78 -4.51
N PHE A 783 28.82 41.97 -3.67
CA PHE A 783 27.66 41.18 -4.12
C PHE A 783 26.45 42.10 -4.26
N SER A 784 25.73 41.99 -5.38
CA SER A 784 24.37 42.53 -5.44
C SER A 784 23.37 41.58 -4.79
N SER A 785 22.19 42.08 -4.42
CA SER A 785 21.08 41.24 -3.96
C SER A 785 20.70 40.17 -4.98
N SER A 786 20.82 40.46 -6.27
CA SER A 786 20.59 39.50 -7.35
C SER A 786 21.65 38.40 -7.42
N ASP A 787 22.92 38.73 -7.17
CA ASP A 787 23.99 37.73 -7.12
C ASP A 787 23.75 36.75 -5.98
N LEU A 788 23.45 37.27 -4.78
CA LEU A 788 23.19 36.45 -3.59
C LEU A 788 21.89 35.63 -3.75
N ALA A 789 20.84 36.20 -4.34
CA ALA A 789 19.62 35.46 -4.65
C ALA A 789 19.84 34.34 -5.67
N GLY A 790 20.74 34.54 -6.64
CA GLY A 790 21.14 33.49 -7.57
C GLY A 790 21.81 32.31 -6.86
N ILE A 791 22.70 32.60 -5.90
CA ILE A 791 23.36 31.57 -5.08
C ILE A 791 22.34 30.83 -4.22
N LEU A 792 21.47 31.57 -3.54
CA LEU A 792 20.45 31.02 -2.65
C LEU A 792 19.18 30.52 -3.37
N SER A 793 19.20 30.46 -4.70
CA SER A 793 18.04 30.03 -5.49
C SER A 793 17.65 28.58 -5.15
N MET A 794 16.35 28.35 -4.95
CA MET A 794 15.75 27.05 -4.59
C MET A 794 16.21 26.50 -3.22
N THR A 795 16.55 27.38 -2.27
CA THR A 795 16.87 26.97 -0.89
C THR A 795 15.61 26.74 -0.05
N GLY A 796 14.49 27.38 -0.43
CA GLY A 796 13.17 27.17 0.17
C GLY A 796 13.18 27.45 1.68
N ASN A 797 12.69 26.49 2.45
CA ASN A 797 12.64 26.59 3.92
C ASN A 797 14.01 26.65 4.60
N ASN A 798 15.09 26.29 3.88
CA ASN A 798 16.44 26.28 4.42
C ASN A 798 17.22 27.56 4.09
N ALA A 799 16.61 28.56 3.44
CA ALA A 799 17.30 29.77 3.02
C ALA A 799 18.11 30.44 4.13
N SER A 800 17.51 30.56 5.34
CA SER A 800 18.17 31.17 6.49
C SER A 800 19.39 30.39 6.98
N SER A 801 19.25 29.06 7.16
CA SER A 801 20.37 28.22 7.62
C SER A 801 21.49 28.15 6.57
N ILE A 802 21.13 28.09 5.28
CA ILE A 802 22.11 28.06 4.19
C ILE A 802 22.84 29.38 4.05
N LEU A 803 22.16 30.54 4.15
CA LEU A 803 22.83 31.83 4.14
C LEU A 803 23.84 31.93 5.30
N ARG A 804 23.48 31.45 6.50
CA ARG A 804 24.40 31.39 7.64
C ARG A 804 25.63 30.55 7.34
N SER A 805 25.45 29.30 6.94
CA SER A 805 26.56 28.39 6.64
C SER A 805 27.40 28.88 5.47
N PHE A 806 26.78 29.48 4.45
CA PHE A 806 27.50 30.06 3.31
C PHE A 806 28.32 31.28 3.72
N HIS A 807 27.77 32.15 4.58
CA HIS A 807 28.52 33.26 5.19
C HIS A 807 29.73 32.73 5.98
N GLU A 808 29.55 31.68 6.79
CA GLU A 808 30.65 31.05 7.52
C GLU A 808 31.75 30.54 6.57
N SER A 809 31.40 29.83 5.50
CA SER A 809 32.37 29.37 4.49
C SER A 809 33.07 30.54 3.78
N CYS A 810 32.40 31.68 3.59
CA CYS A 810 32.95 32.83 2.90
C CYS A 810 33.87 33.70 3.78
N PHE A 811 33.48 33.96 5.03
CA PHE A 811 34.04 35.04 5.86
C PHE A 811 34.72 34.58 7.16
N ASN A 812 34.44 33.37 7.67
CA ASN A 812 35.11 32.84 8.87
C ASN A 812 36.49 32.22 8.52
N ASN A 813 37.09 31.43 9.42
CA ASN A 813 38.52 31.08 9.50
C ASN A 813 39.22 30.72 8.17
N GLU A 814 38.54 30.12 7.20
CA GLU A 814 39.14 29.69 5.92
C GLU A 814 39.10 30.78 4.82
N ARG A 815 38.23 31.80 4.98
CA ARG A 815 38.09 32.98 4.11
C ARG A 815 38.11 32.68 2.61
N TYR A 816 37.44 31.61 2.19
CA TYR A 816 37.48 31.12 0.80
C TYR A 816 37.09 32.17 -0.22
N LEU A 817 36.18 33.08 0.13
CA LEU A 817 35.76 34.14 -0.76
C LEU A 817 36.93 35.06 -1.16
N ASN A 818 37.87 35.32 -0.26
CA ASN A 818 39.04 36.15 -0.55
C ASN A 818 39.93 35.54 -1.64
N HIS A 819 40.00 34.21 -1.76
CA HIS A 819 40.79 33.56 -2.81
C HIS A 819 40.19 33.81 -4.20
N PHE A 820 38.86 33.82 -4.30
CA PHE A 820 38.16 34.16 -5.54
C PHE A 820 38.28 35.65 -5.86
N ILE A 821 37.98 36.53 -4.88
CA ILE A 821 37.91 37.99 -5.11
C ILE A 821 39.31 38.60 -5.29
N ALA A 822 40.36 38.11 -4.63
CA ALA A 822 41.74 38.58 -4.85
C ALA A 822 42.25 38.37 -6.31
N LYS A 823 41.46 37.66 -7.13
CA LYS A 823 41.68 37.45 -8.55
C LYS A 823 40.55 38.07 -9.38
N GLU A 824 40.19 39.33 -9.12
CA GLU A 824 39.11 40.10 -9.81
C GLU A 824 39.12 40.03 -11.35
N LYS A 825 40.24 39.64 -11.96
CA LYS A 825 40.35 39.39 -13.41
C LYS A 825 39.69 38.08 -13.88
N ILE A 826 39.33 37.16 -12.98
CA ILE A 826 38.83 35.82 -13.30
C ILE A 826 37.45 35.57 -12.68
N PHE A 827 37.27 35.87 -11.40
CA PHE A 827 36.01 35.65 -10.70
C PHE A 827 35.47 36.96 -10.13
N LYS A 828 34.23 37.28 -10.45
CA LYS A 828 33.43 38.32 -9.78
C LYS A 828 32.26 37.67 -9.02
N PRO A 829 31.65 38.37 -8.05
CA PRO A 829 30.44 37.90 -7.36
C PRO A 829 29.36 37.31 -8.29
N LYS A 830 29.06 37.99 -9.39
CA LYS A 830 28.13 37.50 -10.42
C LYS A 830 28.53 36.21 -11.12
N ASP A 831 29.83 35.92 -11.19
CA ASP A 831 30.34 34.70 -11.81
C ASP A 831 30.21 33.52 -10.83
N LEU A 832 30.45 33.76 -9.54
CA LEU A 832 30.15 32.79 -8.48
C LEU A 832 28.66 32.49 -8.41
N SER A 833 27.81 33.53 -8.53
CA SER A 833 26.36 33.36 -8.61
C SER A 833 25.95 32.44 -9.74
N LYS A 834 26.52 32.60 -10.95
CA LYS A 834 26.26 31.70 -12.08
C LYS A 834 26.71 30.26 -11.85
N ILE A 835 27.86 30.05 -11.19
CA ILE A 835 28.37 28.69 -10.92
C ILE A 835 27.49 27.98 -9.89
N LEU A 836 27.06 28.70 -8.84
CA LEU A 836 26.28 28.13 -7.75
C LEU A 836 24.76 28.18 -7.98
N TYR A 837 24.31 28.82 -9.06
CA TYR A 837 22.90 28.99 -9.37
C TYR A 837 22.15 27.67 -9.39
N GLY A 838 21.11 27.55 -8.56
CA GLY A 838 20.28 26.35 -8.45
C GLY A 838 21.00 25.17 -7.79
N ALA A 839 22.01 25.41 -6.96
CA ALA A 839 22.58 24.38 -6.08
C ALA A 839 21.62 24.04 -4.91
N GLY A 840 20.66 24.92 -4.60
CA GLY A 840 19.62 24.70 -3.59
C GLY A 840 20.23 24.42 -2.22
N THR A 841 19.87 23.31 -1.58
CA THR A 841 20.42 22.94 -0.27
C THR A 841 21.90 22.55 -0.28
N ASN A 842 22.50 22.37 -1.46
CA ASN A 842 23.89 21.95 -1.62
C ASN A 842 24.85 23.11 -1.92
N VAL A 843 24.43 24.37 -1.74
CA VAL A 843 25.27 25.55 -2.00
C VAL A 843 26.63 25.45 -1.29
N CYS A 844 26.67 25.20 0.02
CA CYS A 844 27.94 25.17 0.77
C CYS A 844 28.87 24.03 0.31
N PRO A 845 28.43 22.74 0.25
CA PRO A 845 29.29 21.68 -0.28
C PRO A 845 29.76 21.92 -1.72
N THR A 846 28.91 22.53 -2.55
CA THR A 846 29.27 22.86 -3.94
C THR A 846 30.31 23.98 -4.00
N PHE A 847 30.19 24.99 -3.14
CA PHE A 847 31.15 26.08 -3.04
C PHE A 847 32.52 25.61 -2.51
N GLU A 848 32.53 24.75 -1.50
CA GLU A 848 33.76 24.13 -0.98
C GLU A 848 34.45 23.26 -2.05
N LYS A 849 33.67 22.47 -2.79
CA LYS A 849 34.18 21.69 -3.93
C LYS A 849 34.71 22.59 -5.05
N LEU A 850 34.03 23.70 -5.35
CA LEU A 850 34.49 24.69 -6.32
C LEU A 850 35.82 25.30 -5.87
N HIS A 851 35.94 25.64 -4.59
CA HIS A 851 37.18 26.12 -4.01
C HIS A 851 38.30 25.11 -4.17
N GLY A 852 38.13 23.86 -3.73
CA GLY A 852 39.15 22.81 -3.86
C GLY A 852 39.55 22.48 -5.31
N LEU A 853 38.67 22.73 -6.29
CA LEU A 853 39.02 22.66 -7.71
C LEU A 853 39.91 23.82 -8.17
N CYS A 854 39.69 25.01 -7.62
CA CYS A 854 40.31 26.26 -8.08
C CYS A 854 41.57 26.62 -7.29
N PHE A 855 41.59 26.36 -5.99
CA PHE A 855 42.60 26.77 -5.04
C PHE A 855 43.00 25.63 -4.09
N ASP A 856 44.21 25.71 -3.54
CA ASP A 856 44.59 24.91 -2.37
C ASP A 856 44.20 25.63 -1.06
N GLU A 857 44.46 25.00 0.09
CA GLU A 857 44.09 25.50 1.42
C GLU A 857 44.66 26.89 1.73
N VAL A 858 45.81 27.24 1.15
CA VAL A 858 46.49 28.55 1.34
C VAL A 858 46.16 29.56 0.22
N GLY A 859 45.30 29.20 -0.74
CA GLY A 859 44.78 30.10 -1.78
C GLY A 859 45.60 30.20 -3.06
N TYR A 860 46.57 29.31 -3.28
CA TYR A 860 47.26 29.23 -4.57
C TYR A 860 46.41 28.50 -5.61
N LYS A 861 46.48 28.97 -6.86
CA LYS A 861 45.77 28.33 -7.98
C LYS A 861 46.24 26.89 -8.15
N THR A 862 45.30 25.96 -8.20
CA THR A 862 45.55 24.56 -8.55
C THR A 862 46.10 24.45 -9.98
N LYS A 863 46.70 23.30 -10.30
CA LYS A 863 47.09 22.99 -11.70
C LYS A 863 45.88 23.06 -12.64
N TYR A 864 44.71 22.66 -12.15
CA TYR A 864 43.48 22.66 -12.93
C TYR A 864 43.08 24.07 -13.36
N LEU A 865 42.96 25.01 -12.42
CA LEU A 865 42.62 26.39 -12.75
C LEU A 865 43.70 27.08 -13.60
N LYS A 866 44.99 26.78 -13.37
CA LYS A 866 46.08 27.30 -14.22
C LYS A 866 45.96 26.86 -15.68
N SER A 867 45.56 25.60 -15.93
CA SER A 867 45.29 25.12 -17.29
C SER A 867 44.09 25.86 -17.90
N LEU A 868 42.99 25.96 -17.16
CA LEU A 868 41.79 26.63 -17.66
C LEU A 868 42.06 28.09 -18.06
N ILE A 869 42.83 28.83 -17.27
CA ILE A 869 43.20 30.22 -17.57
C ILE A 869 44.09 30.32 -18.82
N LYS A 870 44.93 29.32 -19.07
CA LYS A 870 45.82 29.30 -20.24
C LYS A 870 45.03 29.00 -21.52
N ASP A 871 44.06 28.10 -21.42
CA ASP A 871 43.44 27.47 -22.57
C ASP A 871 42.10 28.11 -22.96
N TYR A 872 41.46 28.86 -22.05
CA TYR A 872 40.11 29.40 -22.25
C TYR A 872 39.94 30.86 -21.79
N PRO A 873 39.06 31.65 -22.44
CA PRO A 873 38.64 32.95 -21.95
C PRO A 873 37.76 32.82 -20.69
N SER A 874 37.72 33.87 -19.85
CA SER A 874 37.06 33.85 -18.53
C SER A 874 35.60 33.38 -18.58
N THR A 875 34.81 33.82 -19.56
CA THR A 875 33.40 33.41 -19.69
C THR A 875 33.21 31.91 -19.94
N GLU A 876 34.16 31.27 -20.61
CA GLU A 876 34.12 29.83 -20.89
C GLU A 876 34.58 29.01 -19.68
N ILE A 877 35.54 29.53 -18.90
CA ILE A 877 35.95 28.94 -17.62
C ILE A 877 34.76 28.81 -16.67
N ILE A 878 33.91 29.83 -16.57
CA ILE A 878 32.71 29.79 -15.71
C ILE A 878 31.76 28.66 -16.11
N ASN A 879 31.53 28.47 -17.42
CA ASN A 879 30.67 27.41 -17.93
C ASN A 879 31.27 26.02 -17.68
N ILE A 880 32.59 25.86 -17.86
CA ILE A 880 33.29 24.59 -17.59
C ILE A 880 33.18 24.24 -16.10
N LEU A 881 33.40 25.21 -15.21
CA LEU A 881 33.29 24.99 -13.76
C LEU A 881 31.86 24.66 -13.33
N TYR A 882 30.86 25.35 -13.89
CA TYR A 882 29.45 25.04 -13.68
C TYR A 882 29.13 23.59 -14.07
N GLN A 883 29.52 23.16 -15.27
CA GLN A 883 29.28 21.78 -15.74
C GLN A 883 30.04 20.73 -14.94
N LYS A 884 31.22 21.06 -14.41
CA LYS A 884 32.04 20.12 -13.62
C LYS A 884 31.48 19.84 -12.22
N LEU A 885 30.68 20.76 -11.70
CA LEU A 885 30.10 20.69 -10.36
C LEU A 885 28.72 20.03 -10.33
N ARG A 886 28.03 19.99 -11.48
CA ARG A 886 26.81 19.21 -11.71
C ARG A 886 27.15 17.74 -11.96
#